data_AF-A0AAU0L634-F1
#
_entry.id   AF-A0AAU0L634-F1
#
_cell.length_a   1.000
_cell.length_b   1.000
_cell.length_c   1.000
_cell.angle_alpha   90.00
_cell.angle_beta   90.00
_cell.angle_gamma   90.00
#
_symmetry.space_group_name_H-M   'P 1'
#
loop_
_entity.id
_entity.type
_entity.pdbx_description
1 polymer ?
#
loop_
_entity_poly.entity_id
_entity_poly.type
_entity_poly.pdbx_seq_one_letter_code
_entity_poly.pdbx_strand_id
1 'polypeptide(L)'
;MTNLTPKSQFDDVYQLERNDPALAGPGGVLNKPLQNLTNRTEFLNDTKANKTDIVKGQYSFTTLAKFNEKKATIPANSTVIIEEAGANQGTNTWDGTTLTKSVYDPLAQAKADATAKAEAAKNDAITAAATDASTKANTAETNAKLAAQNTDVNLLLALQQIAQIISDTRDELDVTDAALSAEDQSINTRVTRLLLAIQQLALTISDNRDELDVLIANNSTAINANVSMLSSFQASTTIEDQNINTRLAYLLLSIQQIVLSISDTRDEIDVTDTALLAEDQSINTRVTRLNAGLQGIVDSINQMLIDLDDPLTYFTEANKLDRLIRQQEFVTELVKLDGFDPANSAEANSVLDSSLLFAFDKPAHIIVIDVTTSAALPTSKLKTVTTNNPDGSTTTTYLDNVISAEIQVNVDGEILHSFCSMQVQGASSAGYAKKNWTFGFTDKQGVYNSNGIAEFSGNDILLKIGDVKPHQEWVFKSNWIDHTHIRNAMSYNLWQQVMLTRNVFPLRDIDNSYVGKTGLNAQDTSATGHPILYPALLRVNGAFYGIGSLGLGKKRQNYNISKNVATEILIGANNWADIKVLDYTTLDSVGDPTYFEVKAPSTVSKAATYIENFRLFANMSLADFTTNISTYLDKQNIIDFYIFCDFLKTADLINGDTFKNLQICSWTGTKFFFMPYDLDTVFGLHWAGTSIAVPPNTPTMPTTDSTLFGKVYLIYKTDIEARYAQLRKLNVLTVNNIYQQSRALTSQYSNEMFSAELTRWNSAQPSLNITSLEQILSWTAQRLTFLDTKFNYVA
;
A
#
# COMPACT_ATOMS: atom_id res chain seq x y z
N MET A 1 83.11 22.10 -21.93
CA MET A 1 82.46 23.33 -21.45
C MET A 1 83.20 23.91 -20.24
N THR A 2 84.53 23.98 -20.27
CA THR A 2 85.40 24.23 -19.10
C THR A 2 85.47 25.69 -18.63
N ASN A 3 84.70 26.61 -19.24
CA ASN A 3 84.82 28.05 -19.01
C ASN A 3 83.59 28.71 -18.38
N LEU A 4 82.50 27.98 -18.12
CA LEU A 4 81.31 28.49 -17.41
C LEU A 4 81.22 27.79 -16.06
N THR A 5 81.04 28.55 -14.97
CA THR A 5 80.92 28.01 -13.62
C THR A 5 79.44 27.91 -13.26
N PRO A 6 78.86 26.70 -13.15
CA PRO A 6 77.46 26.54 -12.76
C PRO A 6 77.22 27.06 -11.35
N LYS A 7 76.03 27.61 -11.11
CA LYS A 7 75.52 27.96 -9.78
C LYS A 7 74.13 27.37 -9.61
N SER A 8 73.84 26.81 -8.44
CA SER A 8 72.53 26.27 -8.10
C SER A 8 71.50 27.39 -7.91
N GLN A 9 70.90 27.84 -9.00
CA GLN A 9 69.89 28.90 -9.02
C GLN A 9 69.00 28.79 -10.27
N PHE A 10 67.78 29.30 -10.16
CA PHE A 10 66.81 29.30 -11.26
C PHE A 10 66.71 30.70 -11.88
N ASP A 11 67.62 31.00 -12.81
CA ASP A 11 67.65 32.29 -13.51
C ASP A 11 66.61 32.34 -14.64
N ASP A 12 66.04 33.51 -14.96
CA ASP A 12 65.23 33.73 -16.16
C ASP A 12 66.04 33.53 -17.45
N VAL A 13 65.43 33.05 -18.54
CA VAL A 13 66.16 32.86 -19.81
C VAL A 13 66.40 34.22 -20.45
N TYR A 14 67.66 34.65 -20.55
CA TYR A 14 68.00 35.86 -21.27
C TYR A 14 67.84 35.65 -22.78
N GLN A 15 67.04 36.49 -23.43
CA GLN A 15 66.96 36.55 -24.89
C GLN A 15 67.95 37.59 -25.41
N LEU A 16 68.75 37.22 -26.41
CA LEU A 16 69.66 38.15 -27.07
C LEU A 16 68.84 39.10 -27.97
N GLU A 17 69.07 40.40 -27.81
CA GLU A 17 68.42 41.44 -28.60
C GLU A 17 69.34 42.03 -29.67
N ARG A 18 68.77 42.69 -30.69
CA ARG A 18 69.55 43.22 -31.83
C ARG A 18 70.58 44.28 -31.46
N ASN A 19 70.38 44.94 -30.32
CA ASN A 19 71.25 45.96 -29.76
C ASN A 19 72.27 45.41 -28.74
N ASP A 20 72.24 44.10 -28.44
CA ASP A 20 73.24 43.49 -27.56
C ASP A 20 74.61 43.46 -28.24
N PRO A 21 75.68 43.91 -27.56
CA PRO A 21 77.02 43.87 -28.12
C PRO A 21 77.50 42.41 -28.22
N ALA A 22 78.08 42.01 -29.35
CA ALA A 22 78.57 40.65 -29.59
C ALA A 22 79.85 40.33 -28.79
N LEU A 23 79.75 40.32 -27.47
CA LEU A 23 80.84 40.06 -26.52
C LEU A 23 80.85 38.57 -26.16
N ALA A 24 81.91 37.88 -26.56
CA ALA A 24 82.18 36.49 -26.22
C ALA A 24 82.96 36.36 -24.89
N GLY A 25 83.13 35.13 -24.41
CA GLY A 25 83.81 34.81 -23.15
C GLY A 25 82.84 34.56 -21.97
N PRO A 26 83.32 34.10 -20.81
CA PRO A 26 82.45 33.64 -19.70
C PRO A 26 81.49 34.69 -19.14
N GLY A 27 81.87 35.97 -19.16
CA GLY A 27 81.02 37.09 -18.77
C GLY A 27 80.37 37.83 -19.94
N GLY A 28 80.58 37.35 -21.17
CA GLY A 28 80.04 37.96 -22.39
C GLY A 28 78.55 37.70 -22.54
N VAL A 29 77.81 38.69 -23.07
CA VAL A 29 76.34 38.60 -23.19
C VAL A 29 75.90 37.41 -24.06
N LEU A 30 76.72 37.03 -25.06
CA LEU A 30 76.45 35.90 -25.94
C LEU A 30 76.39 34.54 -25.22
N ASN A 31 76.99 34.42 -24.04
CA ASN A 31 76.99 33.19 -23.25
C ASN A 31 75.95 33.18 -22.11
N LYS A 32 75.21 34.27 -21.88
CA LYS A 32 74.17 34.33 -20.83
C LYS A 32 73.12 33.22 -20.95
N PRO A 33 72.54 32.92 -22.14
CA PRO A 33 71.54 31.85 -22.24
C PRO A 33 72.11 30.48 -21.82
N LEU A 34 73.38 30.22 -22.17
CA LEU A 34 74.06 28.98 -21.81
C LEU A 34 74.41 28.92 -20.32
N GLN A 35 74.83 30.04 -19.71
CA GLN A 35 75.05 30.13 -18.27
C GLN A 35 73.75 29.88 -17.49
N ASN A 36 72.62 30.44 -17.93
CA ASN A 36 71.31 30.23 -17.29
C ASN A 36 70.87 28.76 -17.39
N LEU A 37 71.10 28.11 -18.53
CA LEU A 37 70.84 26.68 -18.69
C LEU A 37 71.68 25.85 -17.72
N THR A 38 72.98 26.15 -17.63
CA THR A 38 73.91 25.41 -16.76
C THR A 38 73.54 25.60 -15.29
N ASN A 39 73.13 26.79 -14.87
CA ASN A 39 72.66 27.08 -13.52
C ASN A 39 71.37 26.31 -13.17
N ARG A 40 70.40 26.28 -14.08
CA ARG A 40 69.15 25.51 -13.91
C ARG A 40 69.42 24.01 -13.79
N THR A 41 70.34 23.48 -14.58
CA THR A 41 70.74 22.07 -14.47
C THR A 41 71.33 21.76 -13.09
N GLU A 42 72.17 22.66 -12.56
CA GLU A 42 72.74 22.50 -11.21
C GLU A 42 71.66 22.60 -10.12
N PHE A 43 70.75 23.57 -10.23
CA PHE A 43 69.60 23.71 -9.32
C PHE A 43 68.74 22.44 -9.26
N LEU A 44 68.44 21.84 -10.42
CA LEU A 44 67.68 20.59 -10.47
C LEU A 44 68.46 19.40 -9.90
N ASN A 45 69.79 19.41 -9.99
CA ASN A 45 70.62 18.38 -9.38
C ASN A 45 70.67 18.50 -7.86
N ASP A 46 70.66 19.71 -7.30
CA ASP A 46 70.62 19.95 -5.85
C ASP A 46 69.23 19.73 -5.25
N THR A 47 68.16 19.99 -6.02
CA THR A 47 66.77 19.93 -5.51
C THR A 47 66.04 18.63 -5.77
N LYS A 48 66.57 17.73 -6.60
CA LYS A 48 65.97 16.40 -6.81
C LYS A 48 66.09 15.55 -5.54
N ALA A 49 65.00 14.91 -5.13
CA ALA A 49 65.01 13.94 -4.05
C ALA A 49 65.93 12.74 -4.38
N ASN A 50 66.72 12.26 -3.42
CA ASN A 50 67.59 11.10 -3.64
C ASN A 50 66.74 9.82 -3.72
N LYS A 51 67.20 8.81 -4.48
CA LYS A 51 66.55 7.48 -4.54
C LYS A 51 66.37 6.84 -3.16
N THR A 52 67.19 7.21 -2.19
CA THR A 52 67.14 6.75 -0.80
C THR A 52 66.01 7.40 0.01
N ASP A 53 65.45 8.51 -0.44
CA ASP A 53 64.33 9.19 0.23
C ASP A 53 62.97 8.62 -0.22
N ILE A 54 62.96 7.79 -1.27
CA ILE A 54 61.78 7.14 -1.87
C ILE A 54 61.67 5.68 -1.36
N VAL A 55 62.03 5.40 -0.11
CA VAL A 55 61.99 4.04 0.48
C VAL A 55 60.84 3.90 1.47
N LYS A 56 59.63 4.31 1.06
CA LYS A 56 58.38 3.96 1.76
C LYS A 56 57.44 3.28 0.77
N GLY A 57 57.79 2.05 0.41
CA GLY A 57 56.94 1.21 -0.44
C GLY A 57 55.70 0.75 0.35
N GLN A 58 54.56 0.68 -0.34
CA GLN A 58 53.37 0.03 0.17
C GLN A 58 53.30 -1.38 -0.39
N TYR A 59 53.11 -2.37 0.48
CA TYR A 59 53.04 -3.78 0.12
C TYR A 59 51.75 -4.37 0.66
N SER A 60 51.06 -5.19 -0.13
CA SER A 60 49.83 -5.88 0.30
C SER A 60 49.98 -7.39 0.23
N PHE A 61 49.37 -8.09 1.18
CA PHE A 61 49.36 -9.54 1.25
C PHE A 61 47.97 -10.03 1.65
N THR A 62 47.50 -11.08 0.98
CA THR A 62 46.19 -11.68 1.29
C THR A 62 46.18 -12.34 2.67
N THR A 63 47.34 -12.78 3.18
CA THR A 63 47.49 -13.44 4.50
C THR A 63 48.80 -13.04 5.19
N LEU A 64 48.82 -13.15 6.52
CA LEU A 64 50.02 -12.90 7.33
C LEU A 64 51.13 -13.91 7.01
N ALA A 65 50.77 -15.15 6.64
CA ALA A 65 51.71 -16.18 6.22
C ALA A 65 52.51 -15.74 4.98
N LYS A 66 51.83 -15.21 3.95
CA LYS A 66 52.49 -14.72 2.71
C LYS A 66 53.41 -13.54 2.98
N PHE A 67 53.02 -12.65 3.90
CA PHE A 67 53.92 -11.59 4.37
C PHE A 67 55.18 -12.19 5.02
N ASN A 68 55.03 -13.16 5.92
CA ASN A 68 56.15 -13.77 6.63
C ASN A 68 57.16 -14.46 5.70
N GLU A 69 56.71 -15.02 4.59
CA GLU A 69 57.59 -15.59 3.55
C GLU A 69 58.43 -14.52 2.83
N LYS A 70 57.93 -13.29 2.74
CA LYS A 70 58.55 -12.20 1.97
C LYS A 70 59.17 -11.10 2.81
N LYS A 71 58.91 -11.04 4.12
CA LYS A 71 59.31 -9.92 5.00
C LYS A 71 60.82 -9.60 5.00
N ALA A 72 61.68 -10.59 4.77
CA ALA A 72 63.13 -10.40 4.66
C ALA A 72 63.55 -9.56 3.43
N THR A 73 62.67 -9.43 2.44
CA THR A 73 62.88 -8.65 1.21
C THR A 73 62.22 -7.27 1.25
N ILE A 74 61.40 -7.00 2.27
CA ILE A 74 60.66 -5.74 2.40
C ILE A 74 61.54 -4.73 3.16
N PRO A 75 61.81 -3.55 2.60
CA PRO A 75 62.59 -2.51 3.28
C PRO A 75 61.97 -2.10 4.62
N ALA A 76 62.81 -1.79 5.59
CA ALA A 76 62.37 -1.16 6.85
C ALA A 76 61.60 0.15 6.58
N ASN A 77 60.67 0.47 7.48
CA ASN A 77 59.74 1.61 7.39
C ASN A 77 58.73 1.54 6.24
N SER A 78 58.42 0.35 5.76
CA SER A 78 57.39 0.12 4.73
C SER A 78 55.99 0.00 5.33
N THR A 79 54.98 0.39 4.56
CA THR A 79 53.57 0.14 4.89
C THR A 79 53.16 -1.23 4.38
N VAL A 80 52.61 -2.08 5.25
CA VAL A 80 52.19 -3.44 4.92
C VAL A 80 50.70 -3.61 5.21
N ILE A 81 49.93 -4.00 4.20
CA ILE A 81 48.49 -4.28 4.32
C ILE A 81 48.28 -5.79 4.34
N ILE A 82 47.55 -6.30 5.34
CA ILE A 82 47.14 -7.70 5.44
C ILE A 82 45.62 -7.79 5.29
N GLU A 83 45.11 -8.59 4.36
CA GLU A 83 43.65 -8.72 4.14
C GLU A 83 42.98 -9.70 5.11
N GLU A 84 43.73 -10.72 5.55
CA GLU A 84 43.27 -11.76 6.48
C GLU A 84 42.82 -11.19 7.83
N ALA A 85 41.65 -11.64 8.28
CA ALA A 85 41.08 -11.26 9.56
C ALA A 85 41.95 -11.73 10.74
N GLY A 86 42.24 -10.81 11.65
CA GLY A 86 43.08 -11.07 12.82
C GLY A 86 43.76 -9.81 13.33
N ALA A 87 44.70 -9.97 14.28
CA ALA A 87 45.36 -8.86 14.97
C ALA A 87 46.14 -7.90 14.03
N ASN A 88 46.52 -8.37 12.83
CA ASN A 88 47.27 -7.60 11.84
C ASN A 88 46.43 -7.21 10.61
N GLN A 89 45.11 -7.50 10.58
CA GLN A 89 44.25 -7.16 9.43
C GLN A 89 44.24 -5.66 9.18
N GLY A 90 44.44 -5.20 7.96
CA GLY A 90 44.48 -3.79 7.57
C GLY A 90 45.91 -3.24 7.52
N THR A 91 46.08 -1.95 7.83
CA THR A 91 47.37 -1.26 7.67
C THR A 91 48.31 -1.49 8.85
N ASN A 92 49.57 -1.82 8.56
CA ASN A 92 50.65 -2.05 9.50
C ASN A 92 51.93 -1.34 9.05
N THR A 93 52.86 -1.11 9.96
CA THR A 93 54.20 -0.58 9.70
C THR A 93 55.23 -1.69 9.94
N TRP A 94 56.06 -1.94 8.94
CA TRP A 94 57.17 -2.89 9.03
C TRP A 94 58.47 -2.13 9.26
N ASP A 95 59.13 -2.35 10.40
CA ASP A 95 60.40 -1.67 10.75
C ASP A 95 61.66 -2.45 10.31
N GLY A 96 61.49 -3.58 9.60
CA GLY A 96 62.57 -4.51 9.25
C GLY A 96 62.68 -5.73 10.18
N THR A 97 62.00 -5.70 11.33
CA THR A 97 62.01 -6.78 12.34
C THR A 97 60.62 -7.13 12.86
N THR A 98 59.80 -6.10 13.14
CA THR A 98 58.49 -6.22 13.76
C THR A 98 57.43 -5.60 12.85
N LEU A 99 56.32 -6.32 12.70
CA LEU A 99 55.13 -5.81 12.05
C LEU A 99 54.24 -5.20 13.14
N THR A 100 54.16 -3.88 13.18
CA THR A 100 53.38 -3.16 14.19
C THR A 100 52.10 -2.63 13.57
N LYS A 101 50.97 -2.86 14.22
CA LYS A 101 49.67 -2.35 13.76
C LYS A 101 49.68 -0.82 13.72
N SER A 102 49.24 -0.24 12.61
CA SER A 102 49.20 1.22 12.48
C SER A 102 48.13 1.81 13.40
N VAL A 103 48.49 2.85 14.15
CA VAL A 103 47.52 3.68 14.92
C VAL A 103 46.55 4.44 13.99
N TYR A 104 46.90 4.56 12.71
CA TYR A 104 46.11 5.17 11.65
C TYR A 104 45.36 4.16 10.79
N ASP A 105 45.17 2.93 11.29
CA ASP A 105 44.39 1.93 10.57
C ASP A 105 42.93 2.38 10.41
N PRO A 106 42.45 2.61 9.17
CA PRO A 106 41.11 3.15 8.95
C PRO A 106 40.00 2.29 9.54
N LEU A 107 40.18 0.97 9.60
CA LEU A 107 39.21 0.04 10.16
C LEU A 107 39.10 0.17 11.70
N ALA A 108 40.23 0.24 12.40
CA ALA A 108 40.25 0.43 13.86
C ALA A 108 39.65 1.78 14.26
N GLN A 109 39.96 2.85 13.51
CA GLN A 109 39.39 4.17 13.76
C GLN A 109 37.90 4.24 13.43
N ALA A 110 37.47 3.64 12.32
CA ALA A 110 36.05 3.56 11.98
C ALA A 110 35.25 2.78 13.02
N LYS A 111 35.82 1.70 13.58
CA LYS A 111 35.17 0.94 14.65
C LYS A 111 35.03 1.76 15.94
N ALA A 112 36.08 2.46 16.35
CA ALA A 112 36.04 3.32 17.53
C ALA A 112 35.05 4.50 17.37
N ASP A 113 35.04 5.15 16.20
CA ASP A 113 34.12 6.23 15.87
C ASP A 113 32.67 5.74 15.80
N ALA A 114 32.41 4.57 15.20
CA ALA A 114 31.08 3.97 15.15
C ALA A 114 30.55 3.63 16.54
N THR A 115 31.39 3.06 17.42
CA THR A 115 31.01 2.79 18.82
C THR A 115 30.72 4.09 19.58
N ALA A 116 31.57 5.10 19.47
CA ALA A 116 31.35 6.39 20.13
C ALA A 116 30.06 7.09 19.67
N LYS A 117 29.77 7.06 18.36
CA LYS A 117 28.54 7.62 17.78
C LYS A 117 27.30 6.83 18.19
N ALA A 118 27.39 5.50 18.29
CA ALA A 118 26.28 4.67 18.76
C ALA A 118 25.96 4.93 20.25
N GLU A 119 26.99 5.06 21.10
CA GLU A 119 26.81 5.38 22.52
C GLU A 119 26.24 6.79 22.71
N ALA A 120 26.70 7.76 21.93
CA ALA A 120 26.16 9.13 21.93
C ALA A 120 24.69 9.15 21.48
N ALA A 121 24.35 8.49 20.36
CA ALA A 121 22.98 8.41 19.88
C ALA A 121 22.04 7.72 20.88
N LYS A 122 22.51 6.68 21.57
CA LYS A 122 21.76 6.01 22.64
C LYS A 122 21.51 6.96 23.82
N ASN A 123 22.52 7.69 24.27
CA ASN A 123 22.38 8.63 25.39
C ASN A 123 21.49 9.83 25.03
N ASP A 124 21.59 10.33 23.79
CA ASP A 124 20.73 11.40 23.28
C ASP A 124 19.27 10.93 23.18
N ALA A 125 19.03 9.70 22.70
CA ALA A 125 17.70 9.12 22.64
C ALA A 125 17.09 8.91 24.05
N ILE A 126 17.87 8.42 25.02
CA ILE A 126 17.42 8.28 26.40
C ILE A 126 17.09 9.64 27.01
N THR A 127 17.93 10.65 26.77
CA THR A 127 17.74 12.01 27.31
C THR A 127 16.52 12.69 26.67
N ALA A 128 16.34 12.53 25.35
CA ALA A 128 15.18 13.06 24.62
C ALA A 128 13.88 12.39 25.09
N ALA A 129 13.89 11.06 25.24
CA ALA A 129 12.74 10.31 25.75
C ALA A 129 12.38 10.70 27.19
N ALA A 130 13.37 10.86 28.07
CA ALA A 130 13.13 11.31 29.44
C ALA A 130 12.55 12.73 29.50
N THR A 131 13.03 13.63 28.63
CA THR A 131 12.55 15.01 28.53
C THR A 131 11.11 15.06 27.99
N ASP A 132 10.81 14.28 26.95
CA ASP A 132 9.47 14.18 26.36
C ASP A 132 8.48 13.55 27.35
N ALA A 133 8.87 12.48 28.05
CA ALA A 133 8.06 11.86 29.09
C ALA A 133 7.75 12.82 30.24
N SER A 134 8.76 13.55 30.75
CA SER A 134 8.55 14.55 31.79
C SER A 134 7.66 15.70 31.31
N THR A 135 7.84 16.16 30.07
CA THR A 135 6.99 17.23 29.50
C THR A 135 5.54 16.77 29.38
N LYS A 136 5.31 15.58 28.83
CA LYS A 136 3.96 15.01 28.67
C LYS A 136 3.30 14.74 30.02
N ALA A 137 4.04 14.24 31.01
CA ALA A 137 3.54 14.03 32.37
C ALA A 137 3.12 15.35 33.02
N ASN A 138 3.94 16.40 32.92
CA ASN A 138 3.61 17.72 33.46
C ASN A 138 2.42 18.36 32.74
N THR A 139 2.29 18.17 31.41
CA THR A 139 1.12 18.62 30.64
C THR A 139 -0.15 17.85 31.02
N ALA A 140 -0.07 16.53 31.19
CA ALA A 140 -1.18 15.71 31.63
C ALA A 140 -1.64 16.09 33.04
N GLU A 141 -0.71 16.30 33.98
CA GLU A 141 -1.00 16.78 35.33
C GLU A 141 -1.66 18.17 35.30
N THR A 142 -1.15 19.09 34.48
CA THR A 142 -1.72 20.43 34.33
C THR A 142 -3.13 20.37 33.75
N ASN A 143 -3.34 19.56 32.70
CA ASN A 143 -4.66 19.39 32.07
C ASN A 143 -5.65 18.70 33.02
N ALA A 144 -5.21 17.71 33.79
CA ALA A 144 -6.04 17.05 34.79
C ALA A 144 -6.45 18.02 35.91
N LYS A 145 -5.51 18.84 36.41
CA LYS A 145 -5.82 19.91 37.39
C LYS A 145 -6.78 20.95 36.81
N LEU A 146 -6.60 21.34 35.55
CA LEU A 146 -7.45 22.33 34.88
C LEU A 146 -8.85 21.77 34.58
N ALA A 147 -8.96 20.49 34.25
CA ALA A 147 -10.24 19.80 34.06
C ALA A 147 -10.99 19.67 35.40
N ALA A 148 -10.33 19.20 36.45
CA ALA A 148 -10.91 19.07 37.79
C ALA A 148 -11.35 20.43 38.38
N GLN A 149 -10.61 21.50 38.11
CA GLN A 149 -10.97 22.84 38.60
C GLN A 149 -12.15 23.48 37.85
N ASN A 150 -12.42 23.13 36.59
CA ASN A 150 -13.38 23.85 35.76
C ASN A 150 -14.80 23.28 35.77
N THR A 151 -15.00 21.98 36.01
CA THR A 151 -16.35 21.38 36.06
C THR A 151 -17.00 21.50 37.43
N ASP A 152 -16.26 21.30 38.53
CA ASP A 152 -16.85 21.24 39.87
C ASP A 152 -17.02 22.63 40.50
N VAL A 153 -16.10 23.56 40.26
CA VAL A 153 -16.18 24.93 40.82
C VAL A 153 -17.34 25.71 40.21
N ASN A 154 -17.58 25.56 38.91
CA ASN A 154 -18.68 26.25 38.24
C ASN A 154 -20.06 25.68 38.62
N LEU A 155 -20.15 24.36 38.82
CA LEU A 155 -21.39 23.72 39.27
C LEU A 155 -21.68 24.03 40.75
N LEU A 156 -20.66 24.02 41.61
CA LEU A 156 -20.80 24.38 43.03
C LEU A 156 -21.18 25.87 43.19
N LEU A 157 -20.53 26.78 42.44
CA LEU A 157 -20.88 28.20 42.45
C LEU A 157 -22.31 28.44 41.92
N ALA A 158 -22.73 27.74 40.87
CA ALA A 158 -24.10 27.85 40.35
C ALA A 158 -25.14 27.34 41.35
N LEU A 159 -24.88 26.20 42.03
CA LEU A 159 -25.77 25.66 43.06
C LEU A 159 -25.82 26.54 44.32
N GLN A 160 -24.69 27.12 44.74
CA GLN A 160 -24.64 28.09 45.83
C GLN A 160 -25.40 29.37 45.50
N GLN A 161 -25.29 29.87 44.26
CA GLN A 161 -26.07 31.02 43.79
C GLN A 161 -27.58 30.72 43.75
N ILE A 162 -27.98 29.54 43.28
CA ILE A 162 -29.38 29.11 43.28
C ILE A 162 -29.91 28.97 44.72
N ALA A 163 -29.13 28.39 45.63
CA ALA A 163 -29.50 28.27 47.04
C ALA A 163 -29.66 29.65 47.71
N GLN A 164 -28.78 30.60 47.38
CA GLN A 164 -28.88 31.97 47.87
C GLN A 164 -30.14 32.67 47.35
N ILE A 165 -30.44 32.58 46.05
CA ILE A 165 -31.65 33.16 45.44
C ILE A 165 -32.93 32.58 46.08
N ILE A 166 -32.96 31.28 46.36
CA ILE A 166 -34.10 30.62 47.02
C ILE A 166 -34.24 31.09 48.47
N SER A 167 -33.12 31.28 49.20
CA SER A 167 -33.13 31.84 50.55
C SER A 167 -33.64 33.29 50.56
N ASP A 168 -33.17 34.12 49.64
CA ASP A 168 -33.59 35.52 49.53
C ASP A 168 -35.08 35.63 49.18
N THR A 169 -35.58 34.78 48.26
CA THR A 169 -37.01 34.69 47.91
C THR A 169 -37.86 34.25 49.11
N ARG A 170 -37.34 33.36 49.96
CA ARG A 170 -38.01 32.93 51.19
C ARG A 170 -38.08 34.07 52.20
N ASP A 171 -36.98 34.80 52.41
CA ASP A 171 -36.96 35.94 53.33
C ASP A 171 -37.90 37.06 52.85
N GLU A 172 -38.02 37.29 51.53
CA GLU A 172 -39.03 38.20 50.97
C GLU A 172 -40.49 37.73 51.23
N LEU A 173 -40.75 36.41 51.21
CA LEU A 173 -42.06 35.83 51.53
C LEU A 173 -42.40 35.89 53.03
N ASP A 174 -41.41 35.69 53.91
CA ASP A 174 -41.58 35.74 55.39
C ASP A 174 -41.80 37.18 55.91
N VAL A 175 -41.39 38.23 55.17
CA VAL A 175 -41.58 39.64 55.57
C VAL A 175 -43.01 40.16 55.33
N THR A 176 -43.84 39.43 54.55
CA THR A 176 -45.27 39.73 54.35
C THR A 176 -46.21 38.99 55.31
N ASP A 177 -46.20 39.44 56.57
CA ASP A 177 -47.30 39.49 57.56
C ASP A 177 -48.29 38.28 57.70
N ALA A 178 -48.03 37.48 58.74
CA ALA A 178 -48.95 36.98 59.78
C ALA A 178 -50.27 36.20 59.49
N ALA A 179 -50.65 35.85 58.25
CA ALA A 179 -51.75 34.90 58.01
C ALA A 179 -51.66 34.17 56.65
N LEU A 180 -50.60 33.38 56.44
CA LEU A 180 -50.47 32.54 55.25
C LEU A 180 -51.62 31.52 55.17
N SER A 181 -52.24 31.41 53.99
CA SER A 181 -53.27 30.39 53.73
C SER A 181 -52.66 28.98 53.82
N ALA A 182 -53.50 27.94 53.98
CA ALA A 182 -53.01 26.56 54.02
C ALA A 182 -52.24 26.15 52.74
N GLU A 183 -52.52 26.81 51.61
CA GLU A 183 -51.83 26.61 50.34
C GLU A 183 -50.44 27.27 50.35
N ASP A 184 -50.31 28.46 50.94
CA ASP A 184 -49.02 29.15 51.07
C ASP A 184 -48.08 28.43 52.07
N GLN A 185 -48.62 27.84 53.15
CA GLN A 185 -47.81 26.99 54.05
C GLN A 185 -47.29 25.72 53.34
N SER A 186 -48.07 25.16 52.43
CA SER A 186 -47.66 24.01 51.61
C SER A 186 -46.55 24.40 50.63
N ILE A 187 -46.66 25.57 50.00
CA ILE A 187 -45.62 26.12 49.12
C ILE A 187 -44.33 26.39 49.92
N ASN A 188 -44.42 27.04 51.08
CA ASN A 188 -43.26 27.33 51.93
C ASN A 188 -42.56 26.04 52.41
N THR A 189 -43.34 25.01 52.74
CA THR A 189 -42.81 23.68 53.08
C THR A 189 -42.08 23.02 51.89
N ARG A 190 -42.61 23.18 50.66
CA ARG A 190 -41.97 22.64 49.44
C ARG A 190 -40.69 23.39 49.09
N VAL A 191 -40.67 24.72 49.23
CA VAL A 191 -39.47 25.55 49.04
C VAL A 191 -38.40 25.20 50.08
N THR A 192 -38.79 25.00 51.34
CA THR A 192 -37.87 24.57 52.41
C THR A 192 -37.24 23.21 52.12
N ARG A 193 -38.04 22.23 51.63
CA ARG A 193 -37.52 20.92 51.24
C ARG A 193 -36.59 21.00 50.03
N LEU A 194 -36.88 21.87 49.07
CA LEU A 194 -36.03 22.08 47.91
C LEU A 194 -34.70 22.72 48.30
N LEU A 195 -34.72 23.71 49.20
CA LEU A 195 -33.51 24.35 49.73
C LEU A 195 -32.63 23.35 50.48
N LEU A 196 -33.23 22.53 51.36
CA LEU A 196 -32.53 21.46 52.08
C LEU A 196 -31.93 20.42 51.14
N ALA A 197 -32.64 20.03 50.08
CA ALA A 197 -32.13 19.07 49.09
C ALA A 197 -30.95 19.63 48.29
N ILE A 198 -30.98 20.91 47.91
CA ILE A 198 -29.89 21.58 47.18
C ILE A 198 -28.67 21.79 48.10
N GLN A 199 -28.89 22.16 49.37
CA GLN A 199 -27.81 22.27 50.36
C GLN A 199 -27.14 20.92 50.62
N GLN A 200 -27.91 19.84 50.71
CA GLN A 200 -27.38 18.49 50.89
C GLN A 200 -26.55 18.04 49.68
N LEU A 201 -27.00 18.34 48.45
CA LEU A 201 -26.23 18.08 47.24
C LEU A 201 -24.90 18.86 47.20
N ALA A 202 -24.90 20.13 47.61
CA ALA A 202 -23.69 20.93 47.69
C ALA A 202 -22.69 20.40 48.74
N LEU A 203 -23.19 19.92 49.88
CA LEU A 203 -22.37 19.28 50.92
C LEU A 203 -21.76 17.96 50.41
N THR A 204 -22.55 17.09 49.79
CA THR A 204 -22.04 15.82 49.23
C THR A 204 -20.98 16.04 48.15
N ILE A 205 -21.12 17.08 47.32
CA ILE A 205 -20.10 17.44 46.31
C ILE A 205 -18.82 17.97 46.99
N SER A 206 -18.94 18.74 48.07
CA SER A 206 -17.80 19.20 48.86
C SER A 206 -17.07 18.05 49.56
N ASP A 207 -17.82 17.13 50.17
CA ASP A 207 -17.26 15.99 50.90
C ASP A 207 -16.50 15.04 49.95
N ASN A 208 -17.06 14.78 48.75
CA ASN A 208 -16.39 13.98 47.73
C ASN A 208 -15.09 14.64 47.23
N ARG A 209 -15.03 15.98 47.20
CA ARG A 209 -13.82 16.71 46.85
C ARG A 209 -12.75 16.59 47.93
N ASP A 210 -13.14 16.71 49.19
CA ASP A 210 -12.23 16.54 50.32
C ASP A 210 -11.68 15.10 50.38
N GLU A 211 -12.51 14.08 50.09
CA GLU A 211 -12.06 12.69 49.96
C GLU A 211 -11.07 12.49 48.80
N LEU A 212 -11.30 13.14 47.66
CA LEU A 212 -10.40 13.08 46.51
C LEU A 212 -9.04 13.78 46.80
N ASP A 213 -9.06 14.92 47.50
CA ASP A 213 -7.85 15.63 47.93
C ASP A 213 -7.05 14.80 48.96
N VAL A 214 -7.73 14.10 49.87
CA VAL A 214 -7.10 13.15 50.80
C VAL A 214 -6.51 11.96 50.06
N LEU A 215 -7.18 11.42 49.04
CA LEU A 215 -6.68 10.32 48.22
C LEU A 215 -5.41 10.73 47.44
N ILE A 216 -5.39 11.94 46.88
CA ILE A 216 -4.23 12.51 46.18
C ILE A 216 -3.06 12.75 47.14
N ALA A 217 -3.32 13.25 48.36
CA ALA A 217 -2.29 13.45 49.38
C ALA A 217 -1.70 12.12 49.88
N ASN A 218 -2.53 11.10 50.07
CA ASN A 218 -2.11 9.76 50.47
C ASN A 218 -1.26 9.08 49.38
N ASN A 219 -1.68 9.16 48.11
CA ASN A 219 -0.90 8.63 46.99
C ASN A 219 0.42 9.37 46.81
N SER A 220 0.46 10.69 46.97
CA SER A 220 1.70 11.47 46.95
C SER A 220 2.65 11.08 48.08
N THR A 221 2.13 10.79 49.27
CA THR A 221 2.92 10.32 50.42
C THR A 221 3.47 8.92 50.20
N ALA A 222 2.66 8.01 49.62
CA ALA A 222 3.09 6.66 49.26
C ALA A 222 4.17 6.64 48.17
N ILE A 223 4.03 7.50 47.15
CA ILE A 223 5.03 7.67 46.10
C ILE A 223 6.35 8.20 46.68
N ASN A 224 6.30 9.20 47.57
CA ASN A 224 7.50 9.73 48.23
C ASN A 224 8.15 8.70 49.19
N ALA A 225 7.36 7.87 49.88
CA ALA A 225 7.86 6.77 50.70
C ALA A 225 8.55 5.70 49.83
N ASN A 226 8.00 5.36 48.67
CA ASN A 226 8.59 4.43 47.71
C ASN A 226 9.90 4.96 47.10
N VAL A 227 9.97 6.26 46.80
CA VAL A 227 11.21 6.94 46.35
C VAL A 227 12.28 6.92 47.46
N SER A 228 11.88 7.03 48.72
CA SER A 228 12.78 6.92 49.89
C SER A 228 13.19 5.48 50.23
N MET A 229 12.36 4.48 49.92
CA MET A 229 12.76 3.06 49.97
C MET A 229 13.76 2.74 48.85
N LEU A 230 13.58 3.27 47.65
CA LEU A 230 14.53 3.13 46.54
C LEU A 230 15.92 3.72 46.86
N SER A 231 16.00 4.80 47.63
CA SER A 231 17.28 5.38 48.06
C SER A 231 17.95 4.61 49.20
N SER A 232 17.19 3.83 49.99
CA SER A 232 17.72 2.99 51.08
C SER A 232 18.10 1.55 50.66
N PHE A 233 17.67 1.08 49.48
CA PHE A 233 18.08 -0.21 48.91
C PHE A 233 19.51 -0.24 48.33
N GLN A 234 20.26 0.86 48.40
CA GLN A 234 21.69 0.90 48.04
C GLN A 234 22.61 0.18 49.05
N ALA A 235 22.06 -0.39 50.14
CA ALA A 235 22.83 -1.15 51.12
C ALA A 235 22.45 -2.64 51.11
N SER A 236 23.37 -3.47 50.61
CA SER A 236 23.51 -4.91 50.89
C SER A 236 22.59 -5.89 50.16
N THR A 237 23.06 -6.43 49.01
CA THR A 237 23.28 -7.87 48.70
C THR A 237 23.73 -8.02 47.23
N THR A 238 24.17 -9.21 46.81
CA THR A 238 24.90 -9.51 45.57
C THR A 238 24.22 -9.07 44.24
N ILE A 239 25.03 -8.65 43.27
CA ILE A 239 24.64 -8.04 41.97
C ILE A 239 23.63 -8.87 41.16
N GLU A 240 23.64 -10.19 41.31
CA GLU A 240 22.77 -11.11 40.57
C GLU A 240 21.35 -11.17 41.17
N ASP A 241 21.23 -11.13 42.50
CA ASP A 241 19.94 -11.04 43.22
C ASP A 241 19.29 -9.67 43.05
N GLN A 242 20.09 -8.61 42.90
CA GLN A 242 19.62 -7.25 42.65
C GLN A 242 18.96 -7.14 41.27
N ASN A 243 19.54 -7.71 40.22
CA ASN A 243 18.95 -7.66 38.87
C ASN A 243 17.66 -8.51 38.74
N ILE A 244 17.58 -9.65 39.43
CA ILE A 244 16.38 -10.50 39.41
C ILE A 244 15.24 -9.84 40.18
N ASN A 245 15.50 -9.30 41.37
CA ASN A 245 14.47 -8.62 42.17
C ASN A 245 14.02 -7.29 41.53
N THR A 246 14.92 -6.54 40.89
CA THR A 246 14.56 -5.34 40.13
C THR A 246 13.70 -5.67 38.91
N ARG A 247 13.98 -6.77 38.19
CA ARG A 247 13.16 -7.21 37.05
C ARG A 247 11.80 -7.75 37.49
N LEU A 248 11.73 -8.48 38.61
CA LEU A 248 10.46 -8.94 39.20
C LEU A 248 9.63 -7.77 39.74
N ALA A 249 10.27 -6.76 40.36
CA ALA A 249 9.58 -5.57 40.84
C ALA A 249 9.06 -4.69 39.67
N TYR A 250 9.85 -4.52 38.60
CA TYR A 250 9.37 -3.83 37.40
C TYR A 250 8.24 -4.60 36.71
N LEU A 251 8.36 -5.93 36.63
CA LEU A 251 7.31 -6.77 36.08
C LEU A 251 6.02 -6.67 36.92
N LEU A 252 6.13 -6.73 38.24
CA LEU A 252 4.99 -6.60 39.16
C LEU A 252 4.36 -5.21 39.11
N LEU A 253 5.16 -4.13 39.05
CA LEU A 253 4.65 -2.77 38.86
C LEU A 253 3.96 -2.61 37.50
N SER A 254 4.51 -3.18 36.42
CA SER A 254 3.86 -3.11 35.11
C SER A 254 2.57 -3.93 35.07
N ILE A 255 2.51 -5.09 35.73
CA ILE A 255 1.29 -5.89 35.84
C ILE A 255 0.26 -5.17 36.71
N GLN A 256 0.64 -4.56 37.83
CA GLN A 256 -0.27 -3.76 38.66
C GLN A 256 -0.77 -2.52 37.93
N GLN A 257 0.07 -1.83 37.15
CA GLN A 257 -0.34 -0.67 36.36
C GLN A 257 -1.28 -1.07 35.23
N ILE A 258 -1.06 -2.23 34.61
CA ILE A 258 -1.98 -2.78 33.61
C ILE A 258 -3.30 -3.19 34.25
N VAL A 259 -3.29 -3.82 35.43
CA VAL A 259 -4.51 -4.20 36.16
C VAL A 259 -5.30 -2.98 36.60
N LEU A 260 -4.63 -1.92 37.08
CA LEU A 260 -5.26 -0.66 37.46
C LEU A 260 -5.81 0.07 36.24
N SER A 261 -5.06 0.19 35.15
CA SER A 261 -5.57 0.80 33.91
C SER A 261 -6.72 -0.01 33.30
N ILE A 262 -6.73 -1.34 33.41
CA ILE A 262 -7.86 -2.18 32.99
C ILE A 262 -9.05 -1.99 33.93
N SER A 263 -8.84 -1.82 35.23
CA SER A 263 -9.91 -1.51 36.19
C SER A 263 -10.50 -0.12 35.95
N ASP A 264 -9.67 0.88 35.71
CA ASP A 264 -10.09 2.26 35.42
C ASP A 264 -10.83 2.32 34.07
N THR A 265 -10.35 1.61 33.05
CA THR A 265 -11.05 1.50 31.76
C THR A 265 -12.36 0.74 31.91
N ARG A 266 -12.42 -0.28 32.78
CA ARG A 266 -13.66 -1.01 33.09
C ARG A 266 -14.66 -0.10 33.80
N ASP A 267 -14.21 0.71 34.74
CA ASP A 267 -15.08 1.62 35.49
C ASP A 267 -15.55 2.80 34.60
N GLU A 268 -14.71 3.29 33.68
CA GLU A 268 -15.12 4.25 32.63
C GLU A 268 -16.11 3.64 31.63
N ILE A 269 -15.97 2.35 31.30
CA ILE A 269 -16.91 1.61 30.45
C ILE A 269 -18.24 1.37 31.19
N ASP A 270 -18.22 0.98 32.47
CA ASP A 270 -19.42 0.75 33.30
C ASP A 270 -20.24 2.03 33.52
N VAL A 271 -19.60 3.21 33.55
CA VAL A 271 -20.28 4.52 33.62
C VAL A 271 -20.87 4.95 32.27
N THR A 272 -20.35 4.44 31.15
CA THR A 272 -20.81 4.77 29.79
C THR A 272 -21.92 3.83 29.29
N ASP A 273 -22.17 2.72 30.00
CA ASP A 273 -23.02 1.59 29.60
C ASP A 273 -24.55 1.81 29.71
N THR A 274 -25.00 3.04 29.97
CA THR A 274 -26.45 3.34 29.92
C THR A 274 -26.92 3.88 28.54
N ALA A 275 -26.00 4.12 27.59
CA ALA A 275 -26.33 4.89 26.37
C ALA A 275 -26.07 4.25 24.99
N LEU A 276 -25.32 3.15 24.83
CA LEU A 276 -25.01 2.60 23.49
C LEU A 276 -25.21 1.08 23.37
N LEU A 277 -26.39 0.67 22.92
CA LEU A 277 -26.74 -0.74 22.67
C LEU A 277 -26.46 -1.15 21.22
N ALA A 278 -25.56 -2.14 21.03
CA ALA A 278 -25.74 -3.37 20.23
C ALA A 278 -24.45 -3.93 19.57
N GLU A 279 -23.45 -3.09 19.26
CA GLU A 279 -22.24 -3.54 18.52
C GLU A 279 -21.13 -4.05 19.46
N ASP A 280 -21.10 -3.57 20.70
CA ASP A 280 -20.07 -3.92 21.70
C ASP A 280 -20.22 -5.29 22.35
N GLN A 281 -21.39 -5.95 22.20
CA GLN A 281 -21.61 -7.25 22.82
C GLN A 281 -20.70 -8.33 22.22
N SER A 282 -20.33 -8.21 20.94
CA SER A 282 -19.43 -9.15 20.25
C SER A 282 -17.98 -8.98 20.69
N ILE A 283 -17.51 -7.74 20.81
CA ILE A 283 -16.15 -7.40 21.27
C ILE A 283 -16.00 -7.76 22.74
N ASN A 284 -16.96 -7.39 23.60
CA ASN A 284 -16.98 -7.82 24.99
C ASN A 284 -17.06 -9.34 25.13
N THR A 285 -17.80 -10.06 24.29
CA THR A 285 -17.80 -11.53 24.31
C THR A 285 -16.48 -12.12 23.82
N ARG A 286 -15.78 -11.50 22.86
CA ARG A 286 -14.44 -11.93 22.39
C ARG A 286 -13.37 -11.67 23.44
N VAL A 287 -13.35 -10.48 24.05
CA VAL A 287 -12.45 -10.11 25.15
C VAL A 287 -12.73 -10.96 26.39
N THR A 288 -14.00 -11.22 26.72
CA THR A 288 -14.38 -12.13 27.81
C THR A 288 -13.92 -13.56 27.54
N ARG A 289 -14.07 -14.07 26.30
CA ARG A 289 -13.56 -15.40 25.93
C ARG A 289 -12.03 -15.47 25.93
N LEU A 290 -11.36 -14.41 25.49
CA LEU A 290 -9.90 -14.31 25.52
C LEU A 290 -9.38 -14.24 26.96
N ASN A 291 -10.01 -13.44 27.82
CA ASN A 291 -9.72 -13.35 29.25
C ASN A 291 -10.01 -14.67 29.96
N ALA A 292 -11.10 -15.37 29.63
CA ALA A 292 -11.38 -16.70 30.17
C ALA A 292 -10.34 -17.73 29.70
N GLY A 293 -9.86 -17.63 28.47
CA GLY A 293 -8.76 -18.45 27.94
C GLY A 293 -7.41 -18.18 28.63
N LEU A 294 -7.05 -16.90 28.79
CA LEU A 294 -5.85 -16.49 29.53
C LEU A 294 -5.92 -16.89 31.01
N GLN A 295 -7.07 -16.71 31.64
CA GLN A 295 -7.29 -17.16 33.02
C GLN A 295 -7.19 -18.68 33.13
N GLY A 296 -7.73 -19.44 32.17
CA GLY A 296 -7.57 -20.89 32.10
C GLY A 296 -6.12 -21.34 31.93
N ILE A 297 -5.30 -20.56 31.22
CA ILE A 297 -3.85 -20.78 31.11
C ILE A 297 -3.14 -20.49 32.43
N VAL A 298 -3.46 -19.38 33.09
CA VAL A 298 -2.93 -19.02 34.42
C VAL A 298 -3.29 -20.07 35.46
N ASP A 299 -4.54 -20.52 35.46
CA ASP A 299 -5.02 -21.56 36.37
C ASP A 299 -4.37 -22.90 36.07
N SER A 300 -4.18 -23.25 34.79
CA SER A 300 -3.46 -24.48 34.40
C SER A 300 -1.98 -24.43 34.80
N ILE A 301 -1.33 -23.27 34.69
CA ILE A 301 0.07 -23.08 35.10
C ILE A 301 0.20 -23.14 36.63
N ASN A 302 -0.68 -22.46 37.35
CA ASN A 302 -0.75 -22.53 38.81
C ASN A 302 -1.05 -23.95 39.29
N GLN A 303 -1.92 -24.67 38.57
CA GLN A 303 -2.23 -26.06 38.89
C GLN A 303 -1.07 -27.01 38.58
N MET A 304 -0.35 -26.80 37.48
CA MET A 304 0.89 -27.55 37.20
C MET A 304 1.99 -27.28 38.23
N LEU A 305 2.05 -26.06 38.78
CA LEU A 305 2.93 -25.70 39.90
C LEU A 305 2.53 -26.41 41.21
N ILE A 306 1.23 -26.55 41.47
CA ILE A 306 0.70 -27.32 42.61
C ILE A 306 0.94 -28.84 42.42
N ASP A 307 0.82 -29.34 41.19
CA ASP A 307 1.06 -30.75 40.83
C ASP A 307 2.54 -31.18 41.03
N LEU A 308 3.47 -30.21 41.08
CA LEU A 308 4.88 -30.42 41.40
C LEU A 308 5.14 -30.58 42.91
N ASP A 309 4.23 -30.11 43.77
CA ASP A 309 4.38 -30.10 45.23
C ASP A 309 3.74 -31.32 45.94
N ASP A 310 2.74 -32.00 45.34
CA ASP A 310 2.25 -33.30 45.84
C ASP A 310 1.60 -34.18 44.74
N PRO A 311 2.35 -35.11 44.12
CA PRO A 311 1.87 -35.93 43.00
C PRO A 311 0.91 -37.07 43.40
N LEU A 312 0.56 -37.26 44.68
CA LEU A 312 -0.28 -38.40 45.08
C LEU A 312 -1.76 -38.05 45.28
N THR A 313 -2.08 -36.77 45.45
CA THR A 313 -3.46 -36.32 45.73
C THR A 313 -4.23 -35.95 44.45
N TYR A 314 -3.54 -35.71 43.34
CA TYR A 314 -4.12 -35.10 42.13
C TYR A 314 -4.42 -36.07 40.96
N PHE A 315 -3.94 -37.33 41.00
CA PHE A 315 -4.06 -38.32 39.92
C PHE A 315 -5.35 -39.18 39.95
N THR A 316 -6.49 -38.61 40.33
CA THR A 316 -7.78 -39.31 40.18
C THR A 316 -8.21 -39.38 38.70
N GLU A 317 -8.91 -40.45 38.30
CA GLU A 317 -9.34 -40.63 36.90
C GLU A 317 -10.27 -39.51 36.41
N ALA A 318 -11.06 -38.90 37.30
CA ALA A 318 -11.93 -37.76 36.97
C ALA A 318 -11.12 -36.51 36.58
N ASN A 319 -10.02 -36.24 37.29
CA ASN A 319 -9.15 -35.09 37.01
C ASN A 319 -8.36 -35.29 35.70
N LYS A 320 -7.99 -36.54 35.37
CA LYS A 320 -7.34 -36.87 34.09
C LYS A 320 -8.27 -36.64 32.89
N LEU A 321 -9.55 -36.99 33.02
CA LEU A 321 -10.55 -36.80 31.97
C LEU A 321 -10.85 -35.31 31.74
N ASP A 322 -11.03 -34.51 32.81
CA ASP A 322 -11.24 -33.06 32.70
C ASP A 322 -10.03 -32.38 32.02
N ARG A 323 -8.82 -32.85 32.31
CA ARG A 323 -7.59 -32.35 31.67
C ARG A 323 -7.52 -32.68 30.19
N LEU A 324 -7.90 -33.90 29.80
CA LEU A 324 -7.96 -34.31 28.38
C LEU A 324 -8.98 -33.49 27.59
N ILE A 325 -10.14 -33.18 28.19
CA ILE A 325 -11.17 -32.35 27.56
C ILE A 325 -10.66 -30.92 27.37
N ARG A 326 -10.07 -30.31 28.40
CA ARG A 326 -9.48 -28.96 28.30
C ARG A 326 -8.32 -28.89 27.31
N GLN A 327 -7.49 -29.93 27.24
CA GLN A 327 -6.43 -30.03 26.23
C GLN A 327 -6.98 -30.18 24.81
N GLN A 328 -8.07 -30.94 24.62
CA GLN A 328 -8.73 -31.07 23.34
C GLN A 328 -9.38 -29.75 22.88
N GLU A 329 -10.02 -29.03 23.79
CA GLU A 329 -10.58 -27.69 23.51
C GLU A 329 -9.47 -26.70 23.15
N PHE A 330 -8.35 -26.71 23.88
CA PHE A 330 -7.18 -25.89 23.59
C PHE A 330 -6.53 -26.21 22.23
N VAL A 331 -6.35 -27.50 21.90
CA VAL A 331 -5.82 -27.92 20.59
C VAL A 331 -6.76 -27.51 19.46
N THR A 332 -8.08 -27.52 19.68
CA THR A 332 -9.06 -27.06 18.69
C THR A 332 -8.93 -25.56 18.41
N GLU A 333 -8.56 -24.74 19.41
CA GLU A 333 -8.28 -23.32 19.23
C GLU A 333 -6.90 -23.06 18.62
N LEU A 334 -5.86 -23.82 19.00
CA LEU A 334 -4.52 -23.72 18.41
C LEU A 334 -4.48 -24.10 16.92
N VAL A 335 -5.28 -25.08 16.49
CA VAL A 335 -5.40 -25.44 15.06
C VAL A 335 -5.92 -24.27 14.22
N LYS A 336 -6.65 -23.32 14.81
CA LYS A 336 -7.08 -22.09 14.10
C LYS A 336 -5.94 -21.09 13.86
N LEU A 337 -4.79 -21.29 14.51
CA LEU A 337 -3.57 -20.51 14.31
C LEU A 337 -2.59 -21.20 13.34
N ASP A 338 -2.98 -22.32 12.71
CA ASP A 338 -2.18 -22.98 11.68
C ASP A 338 -2.00 -22.05 10.46
N GLY A 339 -0.75 -21.68 10.17
CA GLY A 339 -0.40 -20.68 9.17
C GLY A 339 -0.23 -19.24 9.68
N PHE A 340 -0.39 -18.98 10.98
CA PHE A 340 -0.08 -17.69 11.60
C PHE A 340 1.44 -17.54 11.80
N ASP A 341 2.06 -16.63 11.05
CA ASP A 341 3.47 -16.24 11.21
C ASP A 341 3.57 -14.81 11.76
N PRO A 342 3.84 -14.62 13.06
CA PRO A 342 3.92 -13.30 13.68
C PRO A 342 5.13 -12.48 13.20
N ALA A 343 6.09 -13.07 12.47
CA ALA A 343 7.19 -12.35 11.85
C ALA A 343 6.84 -11.81 10.44
N ASN A 344 5.76 -12.30 9.83
CA ASN A 344 5.29 -11.92 8.49
C ASN A 344 3.91 -11.24 8.48
N SER A 345 3.38 -10.83 9.63
CA SER A 345 2.12 -10.09 9.74
C SER A 345 2.36 -8.72 10.37
N ALA A 346 2.95 -7.81 9.60
CA ALA A 346 2.77 -6.40 9.89
C ALA A 346 1.37 -6.03 9.36
N GLU A 347 0.40 -5.80 10.26
CA GLU A 347 -0.82 -5.12 9.84
C GLU A 347 -0.41 -3.82 9.16
N ALA A 348 -0.86 -3.64 7.93
CA ALA A 348 -0.50 -2.45 7.18
C ALA A 348 -1.07 -1.23 7.90
N ASN A 349 -0.24 -0.21 8.11
CA ASN A 349 -0.69 1.08 8.59
C ASN A 349 -1.15 1.94 7.41
N SER A 350 -2.09 2.85 7.64
CA SER A 350 -2.45 3.83 6.63
C SER A 350 -1.24 4.69 6.23
N VAL A 351 -1.18 5.09 4.97
CA VAL A 351 -0.05 5.89 4.43
C VAL A 351 0.02 7.28 5.09
N LEU A 352 -1.10 7.79 5.58
CA LEU A 352 -1.21 9.00 6.40
C LEU A 352 -2.21 8.72 7.53
N ASP A 353 -1.88 9.14 8.76
CA ASP A 353 -2.66 8.89 9.99
C ASP A 353 -4.16 9.27 9.91
N SER A 354 -4.54 10.14 8.96
CA SER A 354 -5.93 10.58 8.73
C SER A 354 -6.57 10.05 7.44
N SER A 355 -5.86 9.25 6.65
CA SER A 355 -6.37 8.68 5.39
C SER A 355 -6.66 7.20 5.54
N LEU A 356 -7.84 6.75 5.11
CA LEU A 356 -8.15 5.33 4.94
C LEU A 356 -7.50 4.78 3.65
N LEU A 357 -6.22 5.08 3.44
CA LEU A 357 -5.43 4.70 2.26
C LEU A 357 -4.33 3.73 2.66
N PHE A 358 -4.35 2.55 2.05
CA PHE A 358 -3.35 1.51 2.18
C PHE A 358 -2.64 1.34 0.84
N ALA A 359 -1.32 1.29 0.85
CA ALA A 359 -0.51 1.15 -0.34
C ALA A 359 0.49 0.01 -0.16
N PHE A 360 0.40 -0.98 -1.04
CA PHE A 360 1.31 -2.11 -1.14
C PHE A 360 2.13 -1.99 -2.41
N ASP A 361 3.33 -2.56 -2.36
CA ASP A 361 4.17 -2.69 -3.54
C ASP A 361 3.54 -3.60 -4.59
N LYS A 362 4.14 -3.63 -5.78
CA LYS A 362 3.72 -4.56 -6.83
C LYS A 362 3.99 -6.00 -6.36
N PRO A 363 3.00 -6.91 -6.41
CA PRO A 363 3.17 -8.27 -5.90
C PRO A 363 4.27 -9.01 -6.66
N ALA A 364 5.21 -9.58 -5.89
CA ALA A 364 6.19 -10.55 -6.34
C ALA A 364 5.59 -11.97 -6.36
N HIS A 365 4.67 -12.26 -5.45
CA HIS A 365 3.95 -13.52 -5.36
C HIS A 365 2.44 -13.35 -5.52
N ILE A 366 1.74 -14.49 -5.53
CA ILE A 366 0.28 -14.54 -5.64
C ILE A 366 -0.37 -13.78 -4.47
N ILE A 367 -1.38 -12.98 -4.78
CA ILE A 367 -2.20 -12.31 -3.77
C ILE A 367 -3.11 -13.34 -3.10
N VAL A 368 -3.18 -13.33 -1.77
CA VAL A 368 -4.12 -14.18 -1.02
C VAL A 368 -5.25 -13.32 -0.47
N ILE A 369 -6.49 -13.69 -0.79
CA ILE A 369 -7.70 -13.02 -0.34
C ILE A 369 -8.47 -14.00 0.54
N ASP A 370 -8.67 -13.64 1.81
CA ASP A 370 -9.46 -14.42 2.75
C ASP A 370 -10.71 -13.61 3.12
N VAL A 371 -11.88 -14.17 2.83
CA VAL A 371 -13.18 -13.55 3.13
C VAL A 371 -13.89 -14.33 4.22
N THR A 372 -14.40 -13.64 5.23
CA THR A 372 -15.23 -14.23 6.30
C THR A 372 -16.62 -13.60 6.28
N THR A 373 -17.65 -14.42 6.16
CA THR A 373 -19.05 -13.97 6.17
C THR A 373 -19.99 -15.04 6.71
N SER A 374 -21.01 -14.60 7.46
CA SER A 374 -22.12 -15.44 7.91
C SER A 374 -23.24 -15.58 6.86
N ALA A 375 -23.25 -14.74 5.83
CA ALA A 375 -24.25 -14.78 4.77
C ALA A 375 -23.91 -15.86 3.73
N ALA A 376 -24.96 -16.43 3.13
CA ALA A 376 -24.79 -17.29 1.96
C ALA A 376 -24.25 -16.46 0.78
N LEU A 377 -23.27 -17.00 0.07
CA LEU A 377 -22.70 -16.33 -1.11
C LEU A 377 -23.78 -16.13 -2.18
N PRO A 378 -23.94 -14.91 -2.72
CA PRO A 378 -24.86 -14.63 -3.81
C PRO A 378 -24.59 -15.51 -5.04
N THR A 379 -25.65 -16.09 -5.62
CA THR A 379 -25.55 -16.88 -6.86
C THR A 379 -25.80 -16.05 -8.13
N SER A 380 -26.24 -14.80 -7.98
CA SER A 380 -26.53 -13.84 -9.04
C SER A 380 -26.10 -12.44 -8.65
N LYS A 381 -25.83 -11.58 -9.65
CA LYS A 381 -25.52 -10.17 -9.44
C LYS A 381 -26.69 -9.39 -8.84
N LEU A 382 -27.90 -9.66 -9.35
CA LEU A 382 -29.14 -9.00 -8.94
C LEU A 382 -30.03 -9.97 -8.17
N LYS A 383 -30.73 -9.45 -7.16
CA LYS A 383 -31.79 -10.11 -6.42
C LYS A 383 -33.13 -9.64 -6.95
N THR A 384 -33.96 -10.58 -7.38
CA THR A 384 -35.33 -10.31 -7.81
C THR A 384 -36.25 -10.25 -6.60
N VAL A 385 -36.96 -9.13 -6.43
CA VAL A 385 -37.97 -8.93 -5.39
C VAL A 385 -39.32 -8.73 -6.06
N THR A 386 -40.31 -9.56 -5.71
CA THR A 386 -41.68 -9.43 -6.21
C THR A 386 -42.57 -8.89 -5.11
N THR A 387 -43.15 -7.71 -5.34
CA THR A 387 -44.08 -7.05 -4.43
C THR A 387 -45.50 -7.19 -4.97
N ASN A 388 -46.44 -7.64 -4.13
CA ASN A 388 -47.86 -7.62 -4.47
C ASN A 388 -48.42 -6.24 -4.14
N ASN A 389 -48.99 -5.57 -5.13
CA ASN A 389 -49.59 -4.25 -4.96
C ASN A 389 -51.03 -4.38 -4.39
N PRO A 390 -51.55 -3.32 -3.74
CA PRO A 390 -52.90 -3.34 -3.17
C PRO A 390 -54.03 -3.59 -4.20
N ASP A 391 -53.79 -3.35 -5.48
CA ASP A 391 -54.73 -3.59 -6.58
C ASP A 391 -54.69 -5.04 -7.12
N GLY A 392 -53.88 -5.92 -6.52
CA GLY A 392 -53.70 -7.30 -6.93
C GLY A 392 -52.69 -7.50 -8.08
N SER A 393 -52.08 -6.42 -8.59
CA SER A 393 -50.95 -6.53 -9.52
C SER A 393 -49.65 -6.88 -8.79
N THR A 394 -48.62 -7.29 -9.55
CA THR A 394 -47.28 -7.52 -8.99
C THR A 394 -46.26 -6.59 -9.64
N THR A 395 -45.34 -6.08 -8.83
CA THR A 395 -44.17 -5.33 -9.29
C THR A 395 -42.91 -6.14 -9.04
N THR A 396 -42.10 -6.34 -10.08
CA THR A 396 -40.79 -6.98 -9.95
C THR A 396 -39.72 -5.89 -9.90
N THR A 397 -38.90 -5.90 -8.85
CA THR A 397 -37.76 -5.01 -8.67
C THR A 397 -36.48 -5.83 -8.68
N TYR A 398 -35.44 -5.33 -9.35
CA TYR A 398 -34.11 -5.92 -9.34
C TYR A 398 -33.20 -5.06 -8.46
N LEU A 399 -32.66 -5.65 -7.40
CA LEU A 399 -31.74 -4.99 -6.47
C LEU A 399 -30.35 -5.59 -6.60
N ASP A 400 -29.29 -4.82 -6.36
CA ASP A 400 -27.94 -5.37 -6.25
C ASP A 400 -27.87 -6.37 -5.09
N ASN A 401 -27.42 -7.60 -5.38
CA ASN A 401 -27.36 -8.70 -4.41
C ASN A 401 -26.07 -8.65 -3.59
N VAL A 402 -25.97 -7.62 -2.74
CA VAL A 402 -24.78 -7.31 -1.93
C VAL A 402 -24.87 -7.96 -0.56
N ILE A 403 -23.75 -8.56 -0.11
CA ILE A 403 -23.58 -9.05 1.25
C ILE A 403 -22.45 -8.30 1.98
N SER A 404 -22.50 -8.36 3.31
CA SER A 404 -21.46 -7.87 4.22
C SER A 404 -20.48 -8.98 4.57
N ALA A 405 -19.19 -8.68 4.52
CA ALA A 405 -18.11 -9.60 4.86
C ALA A 405 -16.92 -8.87 5.49
N GLU A 406 -16.10 -9.60 6.24
CA GLU A 406 -14.72 -9.21 6.56
C GLU A 406 -13.80 -9.75 5.47
N ILE A 407 -12.76 -9.00 5.13
CA ILE A 407 -11.80 -9.36 4.09
C ILE A 407 -10.38 -9.06 4.55
N GLN A 408 -9.49 -10.00 4.28
CA GLN A 408 -8.04 -9.83 4.36
C GLN A 408 -7.44 -9.94 2.97
N VAL A 409 -6.66 -8.94 2.56
CA VAL A 409 -5.87 -8.96 1.32
C VAL A 409 -4.40 -8.98 1.71
N ASN A 410 -3.74 -10.11 1.49
CA ASN A 410 -2.32 -10.29 1.72
C ASN A 410 -1.54 -10.15 0.42
N VAL A 411 -0.63 -9.18 0.40
CA VAL A 411 0.34 -8.96 -0.67
C VAL A 411 1.74 -9.10 -0.09
N ASP A 412 2.41 -10.21 -0.38
CA ASP A 412 3.79 -10.48 0.04
C ASP A 412 4.07 -10.32 1.55
N GLY A 413 3.08 -10.59 2.41
CA GLY A 413 3.17 -10.45 3.87
C GLY A 413 2.58 -9.15 4.42
N GLU A 414 2.29 -8.17 3.58
CA GLU A 414 1.53 -6.99 3.98
C GLU A 414 0.03 -7.27 3.90
N ILE A 415 -0.70 -7.00 4.99
CA ILE A 415 -2.11 -7.39 5.12
C ILE A 415 -2.98 -6.14 5.29
N LEU A 416 -3.94 -5.98 4.39
CA LEU A 416 -5.11 -5.12 4.60
C LEU A 416 -6.21 -5.96 5.24
N HIS A 417 -6.68 -5.58 6.42
CA HIS A 417 -7.89 -6.12 7.04
C HIS A 417 -8.99 -5.06 7.05
N SER A 418 -10.18 -5.39 6.56
CA SER A 418 -11.28 -4.43 6.36
C SER A 418 -12.64 -5.14 6.38
N PHE A 419 -13.72 -4.40 6.58
CA PHE A 419 -15.03 -4.84 6.11
C PHE A 419 -15.15 -4.59 4.61
N CYS A 420 -16.02 -5.34 3.93
CA CYS A 420 -16.34 -5.07 2.53
C CYS A 420 -17.78 -5.39 2.16
N SER A 421 -18.27 -4.66 1.17
CA SER A 421 -19.35 -5.13 0.31
C SER A 421 -18.82 -6.22 -0.62
N MET A 422 -19.53 -7.34 -0.72
CA MET A 422 -19.22 -8.42 -1.65
C MET A 422 -20.43 -8.69 -2.55
N GLN A 423 -20.21 -8.66 -3.86
CA GLN A 423 -21.26 -8.85 -4.87
C GLN A 423 -20.73 -9.64 -6.08
N VAL A 424 -21.58 -10.48 -6.68
CA VAL A 424 -21.27 -11.13 -7.97
C VAL A 424 -21.03 -10.07 -9.05
N GLN A 425 -19.93 -10.21 -9.78
CA GLN A 425 -19.51 -9.32 -10.85
C GLN A 425 -19.74 -9.93 -12.23
N GLY A 426 -20.10 -9.08 -13.20
CA GLY A 426 -20.23 -9.44 -14.61
C GLY A 426 -21.67 -9.48 -15.10
N ALA A 427 -21.84 -9.68 -16.41
CA ALA A 427 -23.13 -9.87 -17.06
C ALA A 427 -23.36 -11.36 -17.34
N SER A 428 -22.93 -11.85 -18.51
CA SER A 428 -22.97 -13.28 -18.84
C SER A 428 -22.19 -14.15 -17.84
N SER A 429 -21.04 -13.65 -17.38
CA SER A 429 -20.19 -14.36 -16.43
C SER A 429 -20.76 -14.48 -15.00
N ALA A 430 -21.79 -13.69 -14.67
CA ALA A 430 -22.54 -13.87 -13.42
C ALA A 430 -23.28 -15.21 -13.38
N GLY A 431 -23.56 -15.81 -14.55
CA GLY A 431 -24.20 -17.13 -14.67
C GLY A 431 -23.25 -18.32 -14.52
N TYR A 432 -21.93 -18.13 -14.52
CA TYR A 432 -20.97 -19.23 -14.41
C TYR A 432 -20.94 -19.84 -13.00
N ALA A 433 -20.56 -21.11 -12.87
CA ALA A 433 -20.53 -21.79 -11.57
C ALA A 433 -19.63 -21.05 -10.57
N LYS A 434 -18.38 -20.76 -10.96
CA LYS A 434 -17.47 -19.90 -10.21
C LYS A 434 -17.67 -18.44 -10.60
N LYS A 435 -17.97 -17.62 -9.61
CA LYS A 435 -18.32 -16.20 -9.78
C LYS A 435 -17.07 -15.33 -9.80
N ASN A 436 -17.16 -14.23 -10.53
CA ASN A 436 -16.34 -13.06 -10.26
C ASN A 436 -16.94 -12.32 -9.06
N TRP A 437 -16.10 -11.67 -8.26
CA TRP A 437 -16.53 -10.92 -7.09
C TRP A 437 -16.02 -9.49 -7.15
N THR A 438 -16.90 -8.52 -6.90
CA THR A 438 -16.50 -7.16 -6.54
C THR A 438 -16.41 -7.08 -5.02
N PHE A 439 -15.31 -6.52 -4.51
CA PHE A 439 -15.12 -6.17 -3.11
C PHE A 439 -15.03 -4.65 -3.00
N GLY A 440 -15.94 -4.03 -2.26
CA GLY A 440 -15.85 -2.61 -1.91
C GLY A 440 -15.43 -2.44 -0.45
N PHE A 441 -14.20 -1.99 -0.20
CA PHE A 441 -13.65 -1.89 1.15
C PHE A 441 -14.22 -0.71 1.94
N THR A 442 -14.44 -0.93 3.23
CA THR A 442 -15.02 0.06 4.15
C THR A 442 -14.64 -0.22 5.60
N ASP A 443 -14.60 0.83 6.41
CA ASP A 443 -14.27 0.78 7.83
C ASP A 443 -15.39 0.24 8.74
N LYS A 444 -16.59 -0.01 8.20
CA LYS A 444 -17.74 -0.51 8.97
C LYS A 444 -18.43 -1.71 8.34
N GLN A 445 -18.94 -2.59 9.19
CA GLN A 445 -19.77 -3.70 8.75
C GLN A 445 -21.07 -3.20 8.12
N GLY A 446 -21.50 -3.86 7.04
CA GLY A 446 -22.79 -3.58 6.42
C GLY A 446 -23.98 -4.11 7.24
N VAL A 447 -25.07 -3.35 7.26
CA VAL A 447 -26.34 -3.70 7.92
C VAL A 447 -27.32 -4.23 6.88
N TYR A 448 -27.97 -5.37 7.16
CA TYR A 448 -28.92 -5.96 6.21
C TYR A 448 -30.30 -5.31 6.30
N ASN A 449 -30.84 -4.89 5.16
CA ASN A 449 -32.22 -4.44 5.07
C ASN A 449 -33.21 -5.61 5.05
N SER A 450 -34.52 -5.33 5.01
CA SER A 450 -35.59 -6.35 5.01
C SER A 450 -35.55 -7.28 3.78
N ASN A 451 -34.88 -6.88 2.71
CA ASN A 451 -34.65 -7.70 1.53
C ASN A 451 -33.38 -8.54 1.65
N GLY A 452 -32.68 -8.53 2.78
CA GLY A 452 -31.42 -9.25 2.98
C GLY A 452 -30.29 -8.72 2.11
N ILE A 453 -30.30 -7.44 1.77
CA ILE A 453 -29.22 -6.75 1.07
C ILE A 453 -28.43 -5.94 2.10
N ALA A 454 -27.11 -6.05 2.08
CA ALA A 454 -26.24 -5.27 2.95
C ALA A 454 -26.12 -3.82 2.46
N GLU A 455 -26.34 -2.88 3.38
CA GLU A 455 -26.18 -1.44 3.20
C GLU A 455 -25.03 -0.95 4.09
N PHE A 456 -24.21 -0.03 3.57
CA PHE A 456 -22.97 0.41 4.23
C PHE A 456 -23.03 1.92 4.50
N SER A 457 -22.67 2.31 5.71
CA SER A 457 -22.56 3.70 6.17
C SER A 457 -21.14 4.09 6.59
N GLY A 458 -20.18 3.17 6.42
CA GLY A 458 -18.77 3.41 6.68
C GLY A 458 -18.11 4.29 5.63
N ASN A 459 -16.91 4.76 5.96
CA ASN A 459 -16.04 5.45 5.03
C ASN A 459 -15.40 4.46 4.06
N ASP A 460 -15.08 4.94 2.87
CA ASP A 460 -14.35 4.18 1.85
C ASP A 460 -12.91 3.93 2.29
N ILE A 461 -12.48 2.67 2.29
CA ILE A 461 -11.07 2.29 2.40
C ILE A 461 -10.49 2.17 0.99
N LEU A 462 -9.39 2.88 0.72
CA LEU A 462 -8.68 2.86 -0.56
C LEU A 462 -7.47 1.94 -0.48
N LEU A 463 -7.39 0.99 -1.40
CA LEU A 463 -6.23 0.13 -1.58
C LEU A 463 -5.50 0.50 -2.88
N LYS A 464 -4.18 0.63 -2.81
CA LYS A 464 -3.24 0.76 -3.93
C LYS A 464 -2.30 -0.45 -3.91
N ILE A 465 -2.15 -1.13 -5.04
CA ILE A 465 -1.19 -2.25 -5.19
C ILE A 465 -0.31 -1.94 -6.40
N GLY A 466 0.96 -1.64 -6.17
CA GLY A 466 1.92 -1.25 -7.19
C GLY A 466 1.55 0.05 -7.91
N ASP A 467 1.81 0.09 -9.22
CA ASP A 467 1.72 1.29 -10.07
C ASP A 467 0.28 1.61 -10.53
N VAL A 468 -0.70 1.44 -9.66
CA VAL A 468 -2.10 1.76 -9.92
C VAL A 468 -2.59 2.92 -9.06
N LYS A 469 -3.66 3.57 -9.46
CA LYS A 469 -4.35 4.56 -8.62
C LYS A 469 -4.98 3.86 -7.41
N PRO A 470 -5.07 4.47 -6.22
CA PRO A 470 -5.85 3.91 -5.13
C PRO A 470 -7.33 3.74 -5.49
N HIS A 471 -7.90 2.59 -5.17
CA HIS A 471 -9.29 2.23 -5.44
C HIS A 471 -9.97 1.63 -4.20
N GLN A 472 -11.23 2.02 -3.99
CA GLN A 472 -12.09 1.41 -2.97
C GLN A 472 -12.65 0.06 -3.40
N GLU A 473 -12.91 -0.12 -4.70
CA GLU A 473 -13.41 -1.37 -5.24
C GLU A 473 -12.34 -2.13 -6.02
N TRP A 474 -12.22 -3.41 -5.71
CA TRP A 474 -11.37 -4.37 -6.41
C TRP A 474 -12.19 -5.57 -6.88
N VAL A 475 -11.80 -6.16 -8.00
CA VAL A 475 -12.53 -7.28 -8.62
C VAL A 475 -11.66 -8.51 -8.62
N PHE A 476 -12.14 -9.58 -7.97
CA PHE A 476 -11.65 -10.92 -8.21
C PHE A 476 -12.30 -11.48 -9.48
N LYS A 477 -11.49 -11.63 -10.51
CA LYS A 477 -11.83 -12.30 -11.77
C LYS A 477 -11.52 -13.77 -11.66
N SER A 478 -12.54 -14.62 -11.77
CA SER A 478 -12.39 -16.08 -11.79
C SER A 478 -11.66 -16.58 -13.03
N ASN A 479 -11.67 -15.80 -14.11
CA ASN A 479 -11.21 -16.20 -15.45
C ASN A 479 -11.83 -17.54 -15.89
N TRP A 480 -13.10 -17.76 -15.58
CA TRP A 480 -13.76 -19.06 -15.74
C TRP A 480 -13.56 -19.71 -17.12
N ILE A 481 -13.71 -18.92 -18.19
CA ILE A 481 -13.57 -19.43 -19.56
C ILE A 481 -12.12 -19.61 -19.99
N ASP A 482 -11.15 -19.10 -19.24
CA ASP A 482 -9.72 -19.18 -19.52
C ASP A 482 -8.99 -19.98 -18.43
N HIS A 483 -8.86 -21.29 -18.64
CA HIS A 483 -8.15 -22.18 -17.71
C HIS A 483 -6.68 -21.81 -17.49
N THR A 484 -6.09 -21.02 -18.40
CA THR A 484 -4.71 -20.54 -18.18
C THR A 484 -4.64 -19.40 -17.16
N HIS A 485 -5.75 -18.73 -16.86
CA HIS A 485 -5.86 -17.55 -15.98
C HIS A 485 -4.99 -16.33 -16.39
N ILE A 486 -4.38 -16.33 -17.58
CA ILE A 486 -3.40 -15.29 -17.95
C ILE A 486 -3.87 -14.34 -19.05
N ARG A 487 -4.87 -14.67 -19.89
CA ARG A 487 -5.15 -13.90 -21.12
C ARG A 487 -5.45 -12.43 -20.86
N ASN A 488 -6.31 -12.14 -19.89
CA ASN A 488 -6.63 -10.76 -19.51
C ASN A 488 -5.37 -10.02 -19.02
N ALA A 489 -4.73 -10.52 -17.96
CA ALA A 489 -3.59 -9.89 -17.32
C ALA A 489 -2.42 -9.67 -18.30
N MET A 490 -2.09 -10.70 -19.08
CA MET A 490 -1.06 -10.64 -20.11
C MET A 490 -1.37 -9.60 -21.17
N SER A 491 -2.62 -9.53 -21.64
CA SER A 491 -3.00 -8.58 -22.69
C SER A 491 -2.98 -7.13 -22.19
N TYR A 492 -3.38 -6.89 -20.95
CA TYR A 492 -3.25 -5.56 -20.33
C TYR A 492 -1.78 -5.14 -20.16
N ASN A 493 -0.92 -6.05 -19.70
CA ASN A 493 0.53 -5.80 -19.63
C ASN A 493 1.11 -5.50 -21.01
N LEU A 494 0.67 -6.21 -22.05
CA LEU A 494 1.11 -5.97 -23.43
C LEU A 494 0.65 -4.59 -23.93
N TRP A 495 -0.57 -4.15 -23.63
CA TRP A 495 -1.05 -2.81 -23.97
C TRP A 495 -0.18 -1.72 -23.33
N GLN A 496 0.17 -1.90 -22.05
CA GLN A 496 1.08 -1.00 -21.35
C GLN A 496 2.46 -0.95 -22.03
N GLN A 497 3.03 -2.10 -22.41
CA GLN A 497 4.29 -2.15 -23.14
C GLN A 497 4.21 -1.42 -24.50
N VAL A 498 3.11 -1.59 -25.25
CA VAL A 498 2.91 -0.88 -26.51
C VAL A 498 3.00 0.64 -26.29
N MET A 499 2.25 1.19 -25.33
CA MET A 499 2.28 2.62 -25.03
C MET A 499 3.68 3.09 -24.60
N LEU A 500 4.37 2.33 -23.74
CA LEU A 500 5.68 2.72 -23.21
C LEU A 500 6.81 2.69 -24.25
N THR A 501 6.60 2.13 -25.45
CA THR A 501 7.57 2.24 -26.56
C THR A 501 7.43 3.52 -27.39
N ARG A 502 6.41 4.35 -27.13
CA ARG A 502 6.34 5.68 -27.76
C ARG A 502 7.57 6.49 -27.33
N ASN A 503 8.05 7.37 -28.19
CA ASN A 503 9.27 8.16 -27.96
C ASN A 503 8.98 9.66 -27.86
N VAL A 504 7.71 10.05 -27.85
CA VAL A 504 7.25 11.43 -27.72
C VAL A 504 6.19 11.46 -26.63
N PHE A 505 6.38 12.32 -25.62
CA PHE A 505 5.35 12.59 -24.62
C PHE A 505 4.15 13.29 -25.27
N PRO A 506 2.89 12.95 -24.94
CA PRO A 506 2.41 11.94 -23.97
C PRO A 506 2.72 10.49 -24.34
N LEU A 507 3.21 9.67 -23.38
CA LEU A 507 3.53 8.25 -23.63
C LEU A 507 2.31 7.37 -23.41
N ARG A 508 1.75 7.35 -22.20
CA ARG A 508 0.51 6.63 -21.92
C ARG A 508 -0.67 7.47 -22.38
N ASP A 509 -1.76 6.84 -22.80
CA ASP A 509 -2.95 7.60 -23.21
C ASP A 509 -3.47 8.50 -22.07
N ILE A 510 -3.39 8.01 -20.82
CA ILE A 510 -3.77 8.74 -19.61
C ILE A 510 -2.96 10.02 -19.39
N ASP A 511 -1.75 10.13 -19.95
CA ASP A 511 -0.90 11.30 -19.78
C ASP A 511 -1.57 12.55 -20.38
N ASN A 512 -2.41 12.37 -21.40
CA ASN A 512 -3.23 13.43 -22.00
C ASN A 512 -4.19 14.09 -21.01
N SER A 513 -4.56 13.41 -19.91
CA SER A 513 -5.45 13.96 -18.89
C SER A 513 -4.87 15.14 -18.12
N TYR A 514 -3.55 15.32 -18.13
CA TYR A 514 -2.85 16.36 -17.39
C TYR A 514 -1.87 17.21 -18.23
N VAL A 515 -1.83 17.01 -19.56
CA VAL A 515 -1.08 17.88 -20.47
C VAL A 515 -1.53 19.33 -20.32
N GLY A 516 -0.57 20.24 -20.13
CA GLY A 516 -0.83 21.69 -20.01
C GLY A 516 -1.42 22.11 -18.66
N LYS A 517 -1.64 21.19 -17.72
CA LYS A 517 -2.07 21.52 -16.35
C LYS A 517 -0.86 21.85 -15.47
N THR A 518 -1.09 22.46 -14.31
CA THR A 518 -0.05 22.77 -13.30
C THR A 518 -0.56 22.43 -11.88
N GLY A 519 0.35 22.37 -10.91
CA GLY A 519 0.03 22.05 -9.51
C GLY A 519 -0.46 20.60 -9.32
N LEU A 520 -1.39 20.38 -8.39
CA LEU A 520 -1.96 19.05 -8.12
C LEU A 520 -2.64 18.43 -9.35
N ASN A 521 -3.19 19.26 -10.25
CA ASN A 521 -3.86 18.79 -11.46
C ASN A 521 -2.89 18.32 -12.56
N ALA A 522 -1.58 18.52 -12.38
CA ALA A 522 -0.53 18.07 -13.29
C ALA A 522 0.14 16.75 -12.86
N GLN A 523 -0.24 16.22 -11.69
CA GLN A 523 0.40 15.05 -11.11
C GLN A 523 0.03 13.78 -11.88
N ASP A 524 1.00 12.90 -12.07
CA ASP A 524 0.71 11.52 -12.46
C ASP A 524 -0.05 10.84 -11.32
N THR A 525 -1.29 10.45 -11.59
CA THR A 525 -2.18 9.84 -10.61
C THR A 525 -2.02 8.33 -10.49
N SER A 526 -1.12 7.72 -11.27
CA SER A 526 -1.01 6.27 -11.47
C SER A 526 -2.26 5.62 -12.08
N ALA A 527 -3.21 6.41 -12.62
CA ALA A 527 -4.29 5.85 -13.41
C ALA A 527 -3.73 5.20 -14.68
N THR A 528 -4.26 4.04 -15.07
CA THR A 528 -3.68 3.27 -16.19
C THR A 528 -4.52 3.37 -17.47
N GLY A 529 -5.80 3.75 -17.37
CA GLY A 529 -6.73 3.80 -18.51
C GLY A 529 -7.17 2.42 -19.01
N HIS A 530 -6.85 1.35 -18.28
CA HIS A 530 -7.25 -0.03 -18.56
C HIS A 530 -7.08 -0.87 -17.28
N PRO A 531 -7.76 -2.01 -17.09
CA PRO A 531 -7.55 -2.84 -15.91
C PRO A 531 -6.11 -3.31 -15.76
N ILE A 532 -5.63 -3.40 -14.52
CA ILE A 532 -4.44 -4.16 -14.14
C ILE A 532 -4.91 -5.32 -13.28
N LEU A 533 -4.39 -6.52 -13.53
CA LEU A 533 -4.78 -7.75 -12.86
C LEU A 533 -3.53 -8.47 -12.33
N TYR A 534 -3.59 -8.89 -11.07
CA TYR A 534 -2.57 -9.67 -10.39
C TYR A 534 -3.08 -11.08 -10.13
N PRO A 535 -2.27 -12.15 -10.32
CA PRO A 535 -2.65 -13.50 -9.88
C PRO A 535 -3.12 -13.52 -8.42
N ALA A 536 -4.22 -14.21 -8.15
CA ALA A 536 -4.84 -14.24 -6.82
C ALA A 536 -5.45 -15.60 -6.47
N LEU A 537 -5.48 -15.90 -5.19
CA LEU A 537 -6.20 -17.00 -4.57
C LEU A 537 -7.29 -16.43 -3.66
N LEU A 538 -8.51 -16.95 -3.74
CA LEU A 538 -9.61 -16.59 -2.85
C LEU A 538 -9.96 -17.77 -1.94
N ARG A 539 -10.12 -17.49 -0.64
CA ARG A 539 -10.78 -18.35 0.33
C ARG A 539 -12.03 -17.67 0.89
N VAL A 540 -13.02 -18.47 1.22
CA VAL A 540 -14.23 -18.00 1.91
C VAL A 540 -14.45 -18.89 3.13
N ASN A 541 -14.56 -18.27 4.30
CA ASN A 541 -14.70 -18.94 5.60
C ASN A 541 -13.62 -20.01 5.83
N GLY A 542 -12.37 -19.67 5.55
CA GLY A 542 -11.19 -20.56 5.65
C GLY A 542 -11.09 -21.63 4.55
N ALA A 543 -12.13 -21.84 3.74
CA ALA A 543 -12.12 -22.85 2.68
C ALA A 543 -11.66 -22.27 1.34
N PHE A 544 -10.82 -23.02 0.61
CA PHE A 544 -10.39 -22.67 -0.74
C PHE A 544 -11.60 -22.46 -1.66
N TYR A 545 -11.80 -21.24 -2.17
CA TYR A 545 -12.83 -20.93 -3.15
C TYR A 545 -12.33 -21.13 -4.58
N GLY A 546 -11.14 -20.62 -4.90
CA GLY A 546 -10.54 -20.79 -6.23
C GLY A 546 -9.42 -19.81 -6.54
N ILE A 547 -8.68 -20.08 -7.62
CA ILE A 547 -7.65 -19.18 -8.16
C ILE A 547 -8.20 -18.26 -9.27
N GLY A 548 -7.59 -17.11 -9.47
CA GLY A 548 -8.05 -16.13 -10.45
C GLY A 548 -7.11 -14.94 -10.49
N SER A 549 -7.65 -13.76 -10.71
CA SER A 549 -6.88 -12.52 -10.63
C SER A 549 -7.61 -11.45 -9.83
N LEU A 550 -6.90 -10.70 -9.01
CA LEU A 550 -7.41 -9.50 -8.35
C LEU A 550 -7.01 -8.27 -9.15
N GLY A 551 -7.92 -7.34 -9.39
CA GLY A 551 -7.54 -6.12 -10.08
C GLY A 551 -8.62 -5.06 -10.19
N LEU A 552 -8.33 -4.06 -11.01
CA LEU A 552 -9.15 -2.86 -11.12
C LEU A 552 -10.43 -3.08 -11.94
N GLY A 553 -11.55 -2.52 -11.49
CA GLY A 553 -12.79 -2.45 -12.26
C GLY A 553 -12.78 -1.34 -13.33
N LYS A 554 -13.86 -1.27 -14.13
CA LYS A 554 -14.12 -0.19 -15.13
C LYS A 554 -14.59 1.13 -14.50
N LYS A 555 -13.85 1.65 -13.51
CA LYS A 555 -14.21 2.85 -12.74
C LYS A 555 -13.59 4.11 -13.32
N ARG A 556 -14.35 5.22 -13.39
CA ARG A 556 -13.91 6.52 -13.95
C ARG A 556 -12.58 7.03 -13.38
N GLN A 557 -12.29 6.73 -12.11
CA GLN A 557 -11.04 7.13 -11.47
C GLN A 557 -9.81 6.55 -12.17
N ASN A 558 -9.90 5.33 -12.70
CA ASN A 558 -8.80 4.69 -13.44
C ASN A 558 -8.58 5.31 -14.84
N TYR A 559 -9.47 6.20 -15.27
CA TYR A 559 -9.38 6.94 -16.54
C TYR A 559 -9.11 8.43 -16.29
N ASN A 560 -8.82 8.87 -15.06
CA ASN A 560 -8.73 10.29 -14.69
C ASN A 560 -9.93 11.12 -15.16
N ILE A 561 -11.13 10.53 -15.09
CA ILE A 561 -12.37 11.20 -15.44
C ILE A 561 -13.07 11.64 -14.16
N SER A 562 -13.28 12.94 -14.02
CA SER A 562 -13.96 13.55 -12.89
C SER A 562 -15.44 13.20 -12.86
N LYS A 563 -16.03 13.25 -11.68
CA LYS A 563 -17.48 13.11 -11.55
C LYS A 563 -18.14 14.36 -12.13
N ASN A 564 -19.13 14.19 -13.01
CA ASN A 564 -20.06 15.24 -13.45
C ASN A 564 -19.47 16.41 -14.27
N VAL A 565 -18.28 16.27 -14.86
CA VAL A 565 -17.71 17.26 -15.79
C VAL A 565 -18.15 16.94 -17.22
N ALA A 566 -18.74 17.90 -17.93
CA ALA A 566 -19.35 17.67 -19.25
C ALA A 566 -18.36 17.23 -20.34
N THR A 567 -17.11 17.70 -20.27
CA THR A 567 -16.03 17.42 -21.23
C THR A 567 -15.20 16.19 -20.85
N GLU A 568 -15.37 15.64 -19.65
CA GLU A 568 -14.67 14.44 -19.21
C GLU A 568 -15.63 13.26 -19.27
N ILE A 569 -15.52 12.50 -20.37
CA ILE A 569 -16.49 11.52 -20.80
C ILE A 569 -15.87 10.12 -20.71
N LEU A 570 -16.62 9.16 -20.17
CA LEU A 570 -16.30 7.73 -20.23
C LEU A 570 -17.53 6.98 -20.73
N ILE A 571 -17.35 6.21 -21.81
CA ILE A 571 -18.39 5.39 -22.44
C ILE A 571 -17.93 3.92 -22.40
N GLY A 572 -18.80 3.03 -21.94
CA GLY A 572 -18.60 1.59 -22.03
C GLY A 572 -19.51 0.97 -23.09
N ALA A 573 -18.98 0.07 -23.92
CA ALA A 573 -19.79 -0.77 -24.80
C ALA A 573 -20.27 -2.02 -24.02
N ASN A 574 -21.52 -2.03 -23.60
CA ASN A 574 -22.13 -3.10 -22.79
C ASN A 574 -22.54 -4.32 -23.62
N ASN A 575 -22.93 -4.09 -24.86
CA ASN A 575 -23.25 -5.12 -25.83
C ASN A 575 -22.69 -4.71 -27.21
N TRP A 576 -22.89 -5.54 -28.23
CA TRP A 576 -22.55 -5.20 -29.61
C TRP A 576 -23.28 -3.92 -30.03
N ALA A 577 -22.55 -2.82 -30.09
CA ALA A 577 -23.08 -1.48 -30.21
C ALA A 577 -22.42 -0.75 -31.39
N ASP A 578 -23.23 -0.21 -32.30
CA ASP A 578 -22.75 0.47 -33.51
C ASP A 578 -22.35 1.93 -33.19
N ILE A 579 -21.08 2.29 -33.39
CA ILE A 579 -20.57 3.64 -33.15
C ILE A 579 -21.23 4.71 -34.02
N LYS A 580 -21.80 4.34 -35.18
CA LYS A 580 -22.53 5.27 -36.05
C LYS A 580 -23.89 5.66 -35.49
N VAL A 581 -24.45 4.81 -34.62
CA VAL A 581 -25.71 5.04 -33.91
C VAL A 581 -25.44 5.61 -32.52
N LEU A 582 -24.47 5.01 -31.83
CA LEU A 582 -24.06 5.34 -30.47
C LEU A 582 -25.25 5.40 -29.48
N ASP A 583 -26.08 4.36 -29.50
CA ASP A 583 -27.30 4.29 -28.70
C ASP A 583 -27.00 4.03 -27.22
N TYR A 584 -27.19 5.06 -26.39
CA TYR A 584 -27.14 4.99 -24.93
C TYR A 584 -28.52 5.17 -24.28
N THR A 585 -29.59 5.15 -25.09
CA THR A 585 -30.96 5.46 -24.67
C THR A 585 -31.85 4.23 -24.58
N THR A 586 -31.58 3.18 -25.36
CA THR A 586 -32.30 1.91 -25.23
C THR A 586 -31.92 1.23 -23.92
N LEU A 587 -32.92 1.03 -23.07
CA LEU A 587 -32.77 0.38 -21.76
C LEU A 587 -33.14 -1.10 -21.84
N ASP A 588 -32.45 -1.93 -21.05
CA ASP A 588 -32.75 -3.34 -20.89
C ASP A 588 -33.90 -3.57 -19.88
N SER A 589 -34.19 -4.83 -19.57
CA SER A 589 -35.29 -5.19 -18.65
C SER A 589 -35.06 -4.77 -17.19
N VAL A 590 -33.85 -4.36 -16.83
CA VAL A 590 -33.52 -3.86 -15.48
C VAL A 590 -33.33 -2.33 -15.46
N GLY A 591 -33.52 -1.66 -16.60
CA GLY A 591 -33.43 -0.21 -16.74
C GLY A 591 -32.03 0.33 -17.06
N ASP A 592 -31.06 -0.55 -17.35
CA ASP A 592 -29.69 -0.18 -17.70
C ASP A 592 -29.53 0.03 -19.22
N PRO A 593 -28.63 0.92 -19.69
CA PRO A 593 -28.35 1.06 -21.11
C PRO A 593 -27.86 -0.24 -21.77
N THR A 594 -28.59 -0.68 -22.81
CA THR A 594 -28.38 -1.99 -23.47
C THR A 594 -27.08 -2.03 -24.29
N TYR A 595 -26.78 -0.97 -25.04
CA TYR A 595 -25.69 -0.97 -26.02
C TYR A 595 -24.48 -0.17 -25.53
N PHE A 596 -24.60 1.16 -25.43
CA PHE A 596 -23.59 2.02 -24.82
C PHE A 596 -24.04 2.56 -23.46
N GLU A 597 -23.14 2.60 -22.50
CA GLU A 597 -23.35 3.22 -21.20
C GLU A 597 -22.43 4.44 -21.06
N VAL A 598 -23.01 5.62 -20.88
CA VAL A 598 -22.26 6.83 -20.52
C VAL A 598 -22.01 6.79 -19.02
N LYS A 599 -20.83 6.29 -18.65
CA LYS A 599 -20.41 6.09 -17.25
C LYS A 599 -20.08 7.38 -16.53
N ALA A 600 -19.56 8.35 -17.27
CA ALA A 600 -19.27 9.69 -16.78
C ALA A 600 -19.46 10.69 -17.93
N PRO A 601 -20.09 11.86 -17.68
CA PRO A 601 -20.82 12.19 -16.46
C PRO A 601 -22.05 11.28 -16.26
N SER A 602 -22.41 10.97 -15.01
CA SER A 602 -23.56 10.09 -14.73
C SER A 602 -24.90 10.69 -15.16
N THR A 603 -24.97 12.02 -15.27
CA THR A 603 -26.07 12.73 -15.93
C THR A 603 -25.74 12.92 -17.41
N VAL A 604 -26.21 11.99 -18.24
CA VAL A 604 -25.83 11.91 -19.68
C VAL A 604 -26.11 13.19 -20.47
N SER A 605 -27.19 13.90 -20.13
CA SER A 605 -27.55 15.17 -20.80
C SER A 605 -26.47 16.24 -20.73
N LYS A 606 -25.54 16.16 -19.76
CA LYS A 606 -24.39 17.09 -19.66
C LYS A 606 -23.38 16.92 -20.79
N ALA A 607 -23.25 15.72 -21.35
CA ALA A 607 -22.26 15.41 -22.39
C ALA A 607 -22.88 15.20 -23.77
N ALA A 608 -24.22 15.30 -23.90
CA ALA A 608 -24.96 14.91 -25.10
C ALA A 608 -24.42 15.54 -26.40
N THR A 609 -24.06 16.83 -26.40
CA THR A 609 -23.52 17.50 -27.59
C THR A 609 -22.16 16.95 -28.04
N TYR A 610 -21.25 16.66 -27.09
CA TYR A 610 -19.94 16.09 -27.39
C TYR A 610 -20.05 14.67 -27.95
N ILE A 611 -20.94 13.90 -27.34
CA ILE A 611 -21.26 12.53 -27.73
C ILE A 611 -21.87 12.50 -29.14
N GLU A 612 -22.80 13.42 -29.42
CA GLU A 612 -23.41 13.55 -30.75
C GLU A 612 -22.39 13.98 -31.81
N ASN A 613 -21.50 14.93 -31.50
CA ASN A 613 -20.43 15.33 -32.42
C ASN A 613 -19.50 14.16 -32.76
N PHE A 614 -19.17 13.32 -31.78
CA PHE A 614 -18.36 12.12 -32.01
C PHE A 614 -19.08 11.10 -32.90
N ARG A 615 -20.38 10.89 -32.68
CA ARG A 615 -21.24 10.05 -33.53
C ARG A 615 -21.30 10.58 -34.97
N LEU A 616 -21.47 11.89 -35.15
CA LEU A 616 -21.48 12.54 -36.47
C LEU A 616 -20.14 12.38 -37.18
N PHE A 617 -19.02 12.57 -36.46
CA PHE A 617 -17.67 12.32 -36.98
C PHE A 617 -17.51 10.87 -37.48
N ALA A 618 -17.97 9.87 -36.71
CA ALA A 618 -17.92 8.46 -37.13
C ALA A 618 -18.64 8.19 -38.46
N ASN A 619 -19.69 8.97 -38.76
CA ASN A 619 -20.50 8.87 -39.98
C ASN A 619 -19.97 9.67 -41.18
N MET A 620 -18.90 10.47 -41.03
CA MET A 620 -18.37 11.29 -42.12
C MET A 620 -17.86 10.45 -43.32
N SER A 621 -17.89 11.07 -44.51
CA SER A 621 -17.21 10.53 -45.71
C SER A 621 -15.70 10.38 -45.47
N LEU A 622 -14.99 9.58 -46.27
CA LEU A 622 -13.53 9.45 -46.12
C LEU A 622 -12.81 10.82 -46.23
N ALA A 623 -13.25 11.69 -47.14
CA ALA A 623 -12.66 13.01 -47.34
C ALA A 623 -12.85 13.93 -46.12
N ASP A 624 -14.08 14.01 -45.60
CA ASP A 624 -14.38 14.83 -44.42
C ASP A 624 -13.76 14.25 -43.15
N PHE A 625 -13.77 12.93 -43.01
CA PHE A 625 -13.11 12.23 -41.91
C PHE A 625 -11.61 12.51 -41.91
N THR A 626 -10.94 12.50 -43.06
CA THR A 626 -9.51 12.84 -43.19
C THR A 626 -9.21 14.25 -42.70
N THR A 627 -10.11 15.20 -42.96
CA THR A 627 -9.96 16.59 -42.51
C THR A 627 -10.15 16.73 -41.00
N ASN A 628 -11.00 15.90 -40.39
CA ASN A 628 -11.43 16.04 -39.00
C ASN A 628 -10.80 15.04 -38.02
N ILE A 629 -10.08 14.03 -38.51
CA ILE A 629 -9.56 12.92 -37.70
C ILE A 629 -8.67 13.38 -36.54
N SER A 630 -7.83 14.39 -36.75
CA SER A 630 -6.92 14.91 -35.71
C SER A 630 -7.63 15.69 -34.60
N THR A 631 -8.85 16.17 -34.87
CA THR A 631 -9.71 16.81 -33.86
C THR A 631 -10.33 15.75 -32.95
N TYR A 632 -10.86 14.68 -33.53
CA TYR A 632 -11.69 13.72 -32.81
C TYR A 632 -10.97 12.48 -32.29
N LEU A 633 -9.83 12.12 -32.87
CA LEU A 633 -9.04 10.96 -32.44
C LEU A 633 -7.61 11.38 -32.14
N ASP A 634 -7.02 10.75 -31.14
CA ASP A 634 -5.57 10.78 -30.97
C ASP A 634 -4.89 9.81 -31.94
N LYS A 635 -3.88 10.32 -32.67
CA LYS A 635 -3.19 9.54 -33.70
C LYS A 635 -2.43 8.35 -33.11
N GLN A 636 -1.77 8.51 -31.96
CA GLN A 636 -0.96 7.44 -31.37
C GLN A 636 -1.86 6.35 -30.80
N ASN A 637 -2.90 6.74 -30.03
CA ASN A 637 -3.86 5.80 -29.46
C ASN A 637 -4.57 4.98 -30.55
N ILE A 638 -5.10 5.61 -31.60
CA ILE A 638 -5.89 4.88 -32.60
C ILE A 638 -5.04 3.91 -33.44
N ILE A 639 -3.78 4.26 -33.72
CA ILE A 639 -2.84 3.38 -34.42
C ILE A 639 -2.46 2.20 -33.54
N ASP A 640 -2.08 2.45 -32.28
CA ASP A 640 -1.72 1.39 -31.34
C ASP A 640 -2.90 0.46 -31.09
N PHE A 641 -4.10 1.00 -30.89
CA PHE A 641 -5.32 0.24 -30.68
C PHE A 641 -5.66 -0.64 -31.89
N TYR A 642 -5.53 -0.11 -33.12
CA TYR A 642 -5.71 -0.88 -34.34
C TYR A 642 -4.77 -2.08 -34.40
N ILE A 643 -3.47 -1.84 -34.19
CA ILE A 643 -2.44 -2.90 -34.23
C ILE A 643 -2.68 -3.92 -33.12
N PHE A 644 -3.02 -3.46 -31.91
CA PHE A 644 -3.24 -4.31 -30.75
C PHE A 644 -4.45 -5.24 -30.93
N CYS A 645 -5.58 -4.71 -31.40
CA CYS A 645 -6.78 -5.50 -31.69
C CYS A 645 -6.55 -6.53 -32.81
N ASP A 646 -5.78 -6.17 -33.84
CA ASP A 646 -5.35 -7.13 -34.85
C ASP A 646 -4.39 -8.18 -34.27
N PHE A 647 -3.40 -7.80 -33.47
CA PHE A 647 -2.45 -8.73 -32.87
C PHE A 647 -3.13 -9.80 -32.01
N LEU A 648 -3.99 -9.37 -31.08
CA LEU A 648 -4.71 -10.29 -30.19
C LEU A 648 -5.85 -11.05 -30.88
N LYS A 649 -6.29 -10.55 -32.05
CA LYS A 649 -7.52 -10.92 -32.73
C LYS A 649 -8.73 -10.86 -31.79
N THR A 650 -9.11 -9.63 -31.44
CA THR A 650 -10.21 -9.33 -30.51
C THR A 650 -11.59 -9.48 -31.16
N ALA A 651 -11.96 -10.72 -31.53
CA ALA A 651 -13.20 -11.02 -32.25
C ALA A 651 -14.49 -10.77 -31.44
N ASP A 652 -14.40 -10.72 -30.10
CA ASP A 652 -15.50 -10.34 -29.20
C ASP A 652 -15.42 -8.87 -28.72
N LEU A 653 -14.61 -8.03 -29.39
CA LEU A 653 -14.56 -6.58 -29.15
C LEU A 653 -14.97 -5.76 -30.38
N ILE A 654 -14.52 -6.14 -31.58
CA ILE A 654 -14.68 -5.32 -32.79
C ILE A 654 -15.18 -6.17 -33.95
N ASN A 655 -16.26 -5.72 -34.57
CA ASN A 655 -16.77 -6.23 -35.83
C ASN A 655 -17.32 -5.08 -36.69
N GLY A 656 -16.49 -4.58 -37.60
CA GLY A 656 -16.82 -3.40 -38.40
C GLY A 656 -16.95 -2.14 -37.53
N ASP A 657 -18.13 -1.53 -37.54
CA ASP A 657 -18.49 -0.38 -36.68
C ASP A 657 -19.17 -0.79 -35.37
N THR A 658 -19.40 -2.09 -35.16
CA THR A 658 -19.98 -2.59 -33.92
C THR A 658 -18.89 -2.98 -32.93
N PHE A 659 -19.03 -2.47 -31.71
CA PHE A 659 -18.07 -2.61 -30.63
C PHE A 659 -18.71 -3.26 -29.40
N LYS A 660 -17.91 -4.01 -28.65
CA LYS A 660 -18.26 -4.55 -27.34
C LYS A 660 -16.98 -4.60 -26.49
N ASN A 661 -17.10 -4.76 -25.18
CA ASN A 661 -15.96 -5.10 -24.31
C ASN A 661 -14.78 -4.11 -24.41
N LEU A 662 -15.05 -2.82 -24.61
CA LEU A 662 -14.03 -1.77 -24.63
C LEU A 662 -14.53 -0.53 -23.91
N GLN A 663 -13.61 0.37 -23.53
CA GLN A 663 -13.95 1.69 -23.03
C GLN A 663 -13.53 2.76 -24.03
N ILE A 664 -14.33 3.82 -24.16
CA ILE A 664 -14.00 5.02 -24.93
C ILE A 664 -13.98 6.18 -23.94
N CYS A 665 -12.93 6.99 -23.93
CA CYS A 665 -12.87 8.16 -23.05
C CYS A 665 -12.44 9.43 -23.77
N SER A 666 -12.81 10.57 -23.19
CA SER A 666 -12.34 11.89 -23.59
C SER A 666 -12.12 12.75 -22.35
N TRP A 667 -11.01 13.50 -22.32
CA TRP A 667 -10.75 14.51 -21.27
C TRP A 667 -11.15 15.93 -21.69
N THR A 668 -11.49 16.12 -22.97
CA THR A 668 -11.73 17.43 -23.58
C THR A 668 -13.12 17.56 -24.21
N GLY A 669 -13.87 16.46 -24.32
CA GLY A 669 -15.16 16.38 -25.01
C GLY A 669 -15.03 16.36 -26.54
N THR A 670 -13.86 16.65 -27.10
CA THR A 670 -13.62 16.70 -28.54
C THR A 670 -12.71 15.60 -29.02
N LYS A 671 -11.64 15.27 -28.28
CA LYS A 671 -10.72 14.17 -28.63
C LYS A 671 -11.01 12.90 -27.83
N PHE A 672 -11.27 11.80 -28.53
CA PHE A 672 -11.63 10.50 -27.97
C PHE A 672 -10.51 9.47 -28.14
N PHE A 673 -10.43 8.56 -27.16
CA PHE A 673 -9.44 7.51 -27.05
C PHE A 673 -10.15 6.17 -26.87
N PHE A 674 -9.65 5.12 -27.53
CA PHE A 674 -10.12 3.76 -27.39
C PHE A 674 -9.22 2.99 -26.43
N MET A 675 -9.83 2.32 -25.46
CA MET A 675 -9.14 1.64 -24.37
C MET A 675 -9.57 0.16 -24.31
N PRO A 676 -8.61 -0.78 -24.18
CA PRO A 676 -8.93 -2.20 -24.11
C PRO A 676 -9.62 -2.57 -22.79
N TYR A 677 -10.58 -3.49 -22.87
CA TYR A 677 -11.27 -4.08 -21.73
C TYR A 677 -11.69 -5.53 -22.08
N ASP A 678 -12.03 -6.36 -21.09
CA ASP A 678 -12.46 -7.77 -21.25
C ASP A 678 -11.72 -8.56 -22.35
N LEU A 679 -10.46 -8.92 -22.09
CA LEU A 679 -9.55 -9.60 -23.02
C LEU A 679 -9.29 -11.06 -22.61
N ASP A 680 -10.31 -11.80 -22.17
CA ASP A 680 -10.24 -13.24 -21.96
C ASP A 680 -10.44 -14.06 -23.24
N THR A 681 -11.05 -13.50 -24.28
CA THR A 681 -11.43 -14.20 -25.52
C THR A 681 -10.41 -14.05 -26.67
N VAL A 682 -9.16 -13.81 -26.33
CA VAL A 682 -8.06 -13.56 -27.29
C VAL A 682 -7.18 -14.79 -27.50
N PHE A 683 -6.27 -14.72 -28.48
CA PHE A 683 -5.40 -15.83 -28.89
C PHE A 683 -6.18 -17.10 -29.26
N GLY A 684 -7.27 -16.92 -30.01
CA GLY A 684 -8.06 -18.00 -30.59
C GLY A 684 -9.25 -18.49 -29.78
N LEU A 685 -9.34 -18.14 -28.49
CA LEU A 685 -10.36 -18.66 -27.59
C LEU A 685 -11.75 -18.10 -27.91
N HIS A 686 -12.74 -18.98 -28.07
CA HIS A 686 -14.14 -18.59 -28.25
C HIS A 686 -14.73 -17.98 -26.96
N TRP A 687 -15.71 -17.07 -27.07
CA TRP A 687 -16.31 -16.38 -25.91
C TRP A 687 -16.95 -17.31 -24.88
N ALA A 688 -17.35 -18.52 -25.27
CA ALA A 688 -17.87 -19.53 -24.35
C ALA A 688 -16.77 -20.38 -23.67
N GLY A 689 -15.51 -20.19 -24.04
CA GLY A 689 -14.38 -21.00 -23.57
C GLY A 689 -14.36 -22.44 -24.10
N THR A 690 -15.23 -22.80 -25.05
CA THR A 690 -15.46 -24.19 -25.47
C THR A 690 -14.64 -24.64 -26.68
N SER A 691 -13.95 -23.74 -27.36
CA SER A 691 -13.14 -24.06 -28.55
C SER A 691 -12.08 -23.00 -28.85
N ILE A 692 -11.03 -23.40 -29.57
CA ILE A 692 -10.10 -22.50 -30.25
C ILE A 692 -10.63 -22.27 -31.67
N ALA A 693 -11.66 -21.44 -31.79
CA ALA A 693 -12.42 -21.25 -33.03
C ALA A 693 -12.05 -19.98 -33.80
N VAL A 694 -11.26 -19.07 -33.22
CA VAL A 694 -10.89 -17.82 -33.89
C VAL A 694 -9.55 -18.00 -34.64
N PRO A 695 -9.56 -18.05 -35.98
CA PRO A 695 -8.36 -18.41 -36.74
C PRO A 695 -7.30 -17.30 -36.70
N PRO A 696 -6.00 -17.65 -36.63
CA PRO A 696 -4.92 -16.66 -36.57
C PRO A 696 -4.65 -15.96 -37.90
N ASN A 697 -5.15 -16.49 -39.02
CA ASN A 697 -4.79 -16.08 -40.38
C ASN A 697 -5.88 -15.25 -41.10
N THR A 698 -6.79 -14.61 -40.35
CA THR A 698 -7.84 -13.74 -40.90
C THR A 698 -7.80 -12.34 -40.30
N PRO A 699 -8.19 -11.29 -41.03
CA PRO A 699 -8.20 -9.93 -40.48
C PRO A 699 -9.20 -9.79 -39.31
N THR A 700 -8.91 -8.92 -38.33
CA THR A 700 -9.91 -8.42 -37.37
C THR A 700 -10.30 -7.01 -37.75
N MET A 701 -9.29 -6.17 -37.94
CA MET A 701 -9.51 -4.75 -38.21
C MET A 701 -9.80 -4.49 -39.69
N PRO A 702 -10.83 -3.67 -40.01
CA PRO A 702 -11.20 -3.33 -41.38
C PRO A 702 -10.11 -2.57 -42.14
N THR A 703 -10.13 -2.67 -43.47
CA THR A 703 -9.18 -1.97 -44.37
C THR A 703 -9.88 -1.16 -45.47
N THR A 704 -11.21 -1.06 -45.45
CA THR A 704 -12.05 -0.32 -46.42
C THR A 704 -12.75 0.85 -45.75
N ASP A 705 -13.07 1.90 -46.51
CA ASP A 705 -13.66 3.15 -46.00
C ASP A 705 -15.10 3.03 -45.45
N SER A 706 -15.72 1.86 -45.55
CA SER A 706 -17.07 1.58 -45.06
C SER A 706 -17.22 1.68 -43.53
N THR A 707 -16.13 1.67 -42.78
CA THR A 707 -16.11 1.66 -41.30
C THR A 707 -15.19 2.73 -40.74
N LEU A 708 -15.38 3.12 -39.48
CA LEU A 708 -14.50 4.06 -38.76
C LEU A 708 -13.05 3.57 -38.80
N PHE A 709 -12.79 2.32 -38.41
CA PHE A 709 -11.43 1.78 -38.37
C PHE A 709 -10.84 1.54 -39.76
N GLY A 710 -11.65 1.27 -40.77
CA GLY A 710 -11.15 1.16 -42.14
C GLY A 710 -10.78 2.51 -42.74
N LYS A 711 -11.50 3.60 -42.41
CA LYS A 711 -11.05 4.98 -42.71
C LYS A 711 -9.74 5.32 -42.01
N VAL A 712 -9.60 4.95 -40.73
CA VAL A 712 -8.33 5.08 -39.98
C VAL A 712 -7.20 4.36 -40.70
N TYR A 713 -7.42 3.10 -41.13
CA TYR A 713 -6.42 2.33 -41.86
C TYR A 713 -6.00 3.03 -43.16
N LEU A 714 -6.94 3.53 -43.95
CA LEU A 714 -6.63 4.20 -45.22
C LEU A 714 -5.82 5.48 -45.03
N ILE A 715 -6.12 6.26 -43.99
CA ILE A 715 -5.45 7.54 -43.70
C ILE A 715 -4.06 7.32 -43.08
N TYR A 716 -3.94 6.39 -42.14
CA TYR A 716 -2.71 6.14 -41.37
C TYR A 716 -1.98 4.87 -41.78
N LYS A 717 -2.25 4.29 -42.96
CA LYS A 717 -1.66 3.01 -43.41
C LYS A 717 -0.14 2.96 -43.19
N THR A 718 0.57 3.96 -43.71
CA THR A 718 2.03 4.03 -43.60
C THR A 718 2.50 4.12 -42.15
N ASP A 719 1.79 4.89 -41.31
CA ASP A 719 2.12 5.02 -39.89
C ASP A 719 1.82 3.72 -39.12
N ILE A 720 0.74 3.01 -39.46
CA ILE A 720 0.39 1.70 -38.89
C ILE A 720 1.47 0.67 -39.23
N GLU A 721 1.89 0.59 -40.49
CA GLU A 721 2.95 -0.33 -40.94
C GLU A 721 4.27 -0.02 -40.24
N ALA A 722 4.65 1.27 -40.16
CA ALA A 722 5.86 1.70 -39.46
C ALA A 722 5.80 1.39 -37.96
N ARG A 723 4.65 1.64 -37.31
CA ARG A 723 4.45 1.37 -35.88
C ARG A 723 4.45 -0.13 -35.58
N TYR A 724 3.82 -0.95 -36.42
CA TYR A 724 3.89 -2.40 -36.31
C TYR A 724 5.34 -2.89 -36.41
N ALA A 725 6.08 -2.44 -37.44
CA ALA A 725 7.48 -2.78 -37.62
C ALA A 725 8.34 -2.36 -36.42
N GLN A 726 8.08 -1.20 -35.81
CA GLN A 726 8.76 -0.75 -34.60
C GLN A 726 8.49 -1.71 -33.44
N LEU A 727 7.22 -2.06 -33.18
CA LEU A 727 6.84 -2.96 -32.08
C LEU A 727 7.40 -4.38 -32.27
N ARG A 728 7.51 -4.86 -33.52
CA ARG A 728 8.20 -6.13 -33.85
C ARG A 728 9.69 -6.04 -33.52
N LYS A 729 10.39 -4.99 -33.97
CA LYS A 729 11.84 -4.77 -33.74
C LYS A 729 12.20 -4.58 -32.26
N LEU A 730 11.33 -3.93 -31.49
CA LEU A 730 11.50 -3.73 -30.05
C LEU A 730 11.15 -4.96 -29.22
N ASN A 731 10.89 -6.11 -29.86
CA ASN A 731 10.49 -7.34 -29.20
C ASN A 731 9.17 -7.23 -28.41
N VAL A 732 8.28 -6.28 -28.69
CA VAL A 732 6.98 -6.18 -28.01
C VAL A 732 5.98 -7.17 -28.59
N LEU A 733 5.81 -7.15 -29.91
CA LEU A 733 4.89 -8.08 -30.61
C LEU A 733 5.66 -9.31 -31.10
N THR A 734 6.10 -10.18 -30.18
CA THR A 734 6.85 -11.40 -30.53
C THR A 734 6.37 -12.59 -29.71
N VAL A 735 6.57 -13.81 -30.22
CA VAL A 735 6.33 -15.05 -29.45
C VAL A 735 7.15 -15.06 -28.15
N ASN A 736 8.40 -14.58 -28.21
CA ASN A 736 9.28 -14.52 -27.04
C ASN A 736 8.71 -13.63 -25.94
N ASN A 737 8.22 -12.43 -26.26
CA ASN A 737 7.63 -11.56 -25.24
C ASN A 737 6.34 -12.13 -24.65
N ILE A 738 5.47 -12.73 -25.49
CA ILE A 738 4.27 -13.43 -25.01
C ILE A 738 4.64 -14.60 -24.09
N TYR A 739 5.70 -15.36 -24.40
CA TYR A 739 6.22 -16.40 -23.51
C TYR A 739 6.69 -15.83 -22.17
N GLN A 740 7.49 -14.76 -22.16
CA GLN A 740 8.01 -14.17 -20.91
C GLN A 740 6.88 -13.65 -20.02
N GLN A 741 5.93 -12.91 -20.60
CA GLN A 741 4.75 -12.42 -19.87
C GLN A 741 3.89 -13.57 -19.33
N SER A 742 3.64 -14.58 -20.16
CA SER A 742 2.86 -15.75 -19.75
C SER A 742 3.52 -16.49 -18.60
N ARG A 743 4.84 -16.72 -18.69
CA ARG A 743 5.62 -17.40 -17.65
C ARG A 743 5.61 -16.64 -16.33
N ALA A 744 5.76 -15.32 -16.37
CA ALA A 744 5.75 -14.49 -15.16
C ALA A 744 4.41 -14.52 -14.41
N LEU A 745 3.30 -14.74 -15.14
CA LEU A 745 1.97 -14.89 -14.54
C LEU A 745 1.72 -16.33 -14.09
N THR A 746 1.97 -17.32 -14.95
CA THR A 746 1.68 -18.72 -14.64
C THR A 746 2.55 -19.25 -13.49
N SER A 747 3.79 -18.77 -13.34
CA SER A 747 4.68 -19.21 -12.26
C SER A 747 4.21 -18.82 -10.86
N GLN A 748 3.23 -17.91 -10.74
CA GLN A 748 2.67 -17.52 -9.44
C GLN A 748 1.64 -18.53 -8.92
N TYR A 749 1.07 -19.37 -9.79
CA TYR A 749 0.16 -20.43 -9.40
C TYR A 749 0.93 -21.74 -9.21
N SER A 750 0.80 -22.37 -8.05
CA SER A 750 1.42 -23.68 -7.81
C SER A 750 0.58 -24.83 -8.39
N ASN A 751 1.20 -26.00 -8.55
CA ASN A 751 0.49 -27.21 -8.99
C ASN A 751 -0.58 -27.64 -7.98
N GLU A 752 -0.34 -27.41 -6.69
CA GLU A 752 -1.29 -27.67 -5.60
C GLU A 752 -2.53 -26.79 -5.73
N MET A 753 -2.35 -25.51 -6.08
CA MET A 753 -3.45 -24.58 -6.32
C MET A 753 -4.28 -24.98 -7.54
N PHE A 754 -3.64 -25.36 -8.66
CA PHE A 754 -4.34 -25.90 -9.82
C PHE A 754 -5.07 -27.20 -9.49
N SER A 755 -4.46 -28.07 -8.68
CA SER A 755 -5.10 -29.32 -8.23
C SER A 755 -6.36 -29.02 -7.40
N ALA A 756 -6.30 -28.07 -6.45
CA ALA A 756 -7.45 -27.65 -5.67
C ALA A 756 -8.55 -26.99 -6.51
N GLU A 757 -8.17 -26.15 -7.49
CA GLU A 757 -9.08 -25.55 -8.47
C GLU A 757 -9.84 -26.62 -9.24
N LEU A 758 -9.13 -27.62 -9.77
CA LEU A 758 -9.74 -28.73 -10.48
C LEU A 758 -10.60 -29.60 -9.55
N THR A 759 -10.14 -29.96 -8.36
CA THR A 759 -10.98 -30.74 -7.43
C THR A 759 -12.33 -30.07 -7.16
N ARG A 760 -12.36 -28.73 -7.07
CA ARG A 760 -13.60 -27.98 -6.80
C ARG A 760 -14.43 -27.69 -8.06
N TRP A 761 -13.80 -27.43 -9.21
CA TRP A 761 -14.47 -26.86 -10.39
C TRP A 761 -14.37 -27.70 -11.68
N ASN A 762 -13.57 -28.78 -11.71
CA ASN A 762 -13.18 -29.55 -12.92
C ASN A 762 -14.34 -29.94 -13.83
N SER A 763 -15.48 -30.39 -13.30
CA SER A 763 -16.58 -30.88 -14.14
C SER A 763 -17.30 -29.80 -14.96
N ALA A 764 -16.98 -28.51 -14.77
CA ALA A 764 -17.71 -27.40 -15.39
C ALA A 764 -16.82 -26.38 -16.13
N GLN A 765 -15.48 -26.46 -16.04
CA GLN A 765 -14.62 -25.47 -16.69
C GLN A 765 -14.50 -25.75 -18.21
N PRO A 766 -14.90 -24.83 -19.09
CA PRO A 766 -15.09 -25.13 -20.51
C PRO A 766 -13.77 -25.30 -21.29
N SER A 767 -12.71 -24.58 -20.91
CA SER A 767 -11.46 -24.52 -21.68
C SER A 767 -10.34 -25.44 -21.20
N LEU A 768 -10.62 -26.27 -20.19
CA LEU A 768 -9.64 -27.15 -19.52
C LEU A 768 -8.82 -27.99 -20.50
N ASN A 769 -9.48 -28.59 -21.50
CA ASN A 769 -8.86 -29.55 -22.41
C ASN A 769 -8.38 -28.94 -23.74
N ILE A 770 -8.46 -27.62 -23.91
CA ILE A 770 -8.19 -26.95 -25.19
C ILE A 770 -7.26 -25.74 -25.07
N THR A 771 -7.02 -25.23 -23.86
CA THR A 771 -6.12 -24.11 -23.63
C THR A 771 -4.86 -24.55 -22.91
N SER A 772 -3.74 -24.01 -23.35
CA SER A 772 -2.43 -24.22 -22.74
C SER A 772 -1.51 -23.07 -23.14
N LEU A 773 -0.36 -22.96 -22.48
CA LEU A 773 0.67 -22.01 -22.90
C LEU A 773 1.13 -22.30 -24.34
N GLU A 774 1.32 -23.58 -24.69
CA GLU A 774 1.67 -23.99 -26.05
C GLU A 774 0.64 -23.52 -27.08
N GLN A 775 -0.65 -23.62 -26.77
CA GLN A 775 -1.73 -23.17 -27.65
C GLN A 775 -1.62 -21.67 -27.93
N ILE A 776 -1.43 -20.84 -26.89
CA ILE A 776 -1.28 -19.38 -27.05
C ILE A 776 -0.07 -19.04 -27.91
N LEU A 777 1.08 -19.68 -27.66
CA LEU A 777 2.33 -19.41 -28.37
C LEU A 777 2.28 -19.85 -29.83
N SER A 778 1.76 -21.05 -30.10
CA SER A 778 1.60 -21.57 -31.46
C SER A 778 0.62 -20.73 -32.28
N TRP A 779 -0.48 -20.31 -31.66
CA TRP A 779 -1.43 -19.38 -32.28
C TRP A 779 -0.78 -18.03 -32.57
N THR A 780 0.00 -17.49 -31.62
CA THR A 780 0.72 -16.22 -31.80
C THR A 780 1.73 -16.29 -32.95
N ALA A 781 2.47 -17.39 -33.08
CA ALA A 781 3.42 -17.58 -34.17
C ALA A 781 2.73 -17.52 -35.55
N GLN A 782 1.61 -18.21 -35.71
CA GLN A 782 0.82 -18.18 -36.93
C GLN A 782 0.22 -16.79 -37.19
N ARG A 783 -0.24 -16.11 -36.12
CA ARG A 783 -0.80 -14.77 -36.21
C ARG A 783 0.24 -13.77 -36.71
N LEU A 784 1.47 -13.87 -36.21
CA LEU A 784 2.58 -13.02 -36.66
C LEU A 784 2.90 -13.23 -38.14
N THR A 785 2.91 -14.45 -38.66
CA THR A 785 3.10 -14.69 -40.11
C THR A 785 2.06 -13.95 -40.96
N PHE A 786 0.80 -13.99 -40.53
CA PHE A 786 -0.28 -13.26 -41.21
C PHE A 786 -0.09 -11.74 -41.11
N LEU A 787 0.22 -11.23 -39.93
CA LEU A 787 0.36 -9.79 -39.69
C LEU A 787 1.63 -9.20 -40.33
N ASP A 788 2.73 -9.95 -40.35
CA ASP A 788 3.96 -9.58 -41.05
C ASP A 788 3.65 -9.38 -42.55
N THR A 789 2.81 -10.24 -43.15
CA THR A 789 2.31 -10.05 -44.52
C THR A 789 1.36 -8.85 -44.62
N LYS A 790 0.36 -8.73 -43.72
CA LYS A 790 -0.65 -7.65 -43.75
C LYS A 790 0.01 -6.27 -43.67
N PHE A 791 1.04 -6.12 -42.85
CA PHE A 791 1.70 -4.85 -42.56
C PHE A 791 3.06 -4.68 -43.27
N ASN A 792 3.33 -5.49 -44.30
CA ASN A 792 4.54 -5.38 -45.12
C ASN A 792 5.86 -5.41 -44.30
N TYR A 793 5.91 -6.25 -43.26
CA TYR A 793 7.08 -6.41 -42.40
C TYR A 793 7.87 -7.66 -42.77
N VAL A 794 9.20 -7.52 -42.77
CA VAL A 794 10.15 -8.62 -42.94
C VAL A 794 10.98 -8.69 -41.66
N ALA A 795 10.92 -9.84 -40.99
CA ALA A 795 11.49 -10.07 -39.67
C ALA A 795 13.02 -10.06 -39.62
#